data_AF-A0A9E6CU46-F1
#
_entry.id   AF-A0A9E6CU46-F1
#
_cell.length_a   1.000
_cell.length_b   1.000
_cell.length_c   1.000
_cell.angle_alpha   90.00
_cell.angle_beta   90.00
_cell.angle_gamma   90.00
#
_symmetry.space_group_name_H-M   'P 1'
#
loop_
_entity.id
_entity.type
_entity.pdbx_description
1 polymer ?
#
loop_
_entity_poly.entity_id
_entity_poly.type
_entity_poly.pdbx_seq_one_letter_code
_entity_poly.pdbx_strand_id
1 'polypeptide(L)'
;MKIATVKGVFSRRLNAQQIISLVVVAGSTLMLFLTLHPELIFRNNTPTGGDMGAHVYGPAFLRDSLLPNFRLNGWSNDWYAGFPMYRFYMLIPALAVLVVDLITPYGVALKVIAVIGILTLPVCTWLFGKFARFAFPIPELLTLASLVFLYDESFTIYGGNIASTMAGEFSFSIALSLAMLTFGLFIRAMNEHRGRMVASVVLALSALSHGIVLLFVFGGVILIAALWMNRRNLNTALIITGTAILLSAFWVVPFLTSHAFMTDMKYEPRPSGATDSFWSMFFPLSVYWNIFITFFAVVGFAVCVLRRVRVGIWMGVYCAILVVGVFIGRESLPVIGLLWNPRLLPFLYLLRYMLMMIGIYEFVIGVVRFYQLERLASRALAQQNQEPLVPLVSLREGSRFGISWIAIMALLVVGIIGFRFQELPLSKLVTNSSGETQYQWGPLKTKLSNDGFVDGWARWNFSGYEGKSAYAEYRDVVETMKNLGEDSAYGCGRALWENNGELNKYGTTMALMLLPHWTKGCIGSMEGLNFEAAGTTPYHFITAAAMSKRSSNPVRELRYDDNNAGLGVRYLQELGVRYYMAFTPEAIDQAKSQSALVEVAQSGPWVIYQVANSDLVVSLATQPVVAKNSSGDPKERWLEIGTSWFQHPEDWAAIPVADGPKSWQRIDVTVDMTRRQGEPGDSGRRVDIVIPSQPIEVVASDPVQVSNVVLDDSAISFSVDKIGTPILVRMSYFPNWKVSGATGPYRVAPNMMVVVPTQLDVKLHFGYTKLDIFANLLTVIGIAILLVRWRRRTVVAK
;
A
#
# COMPACT_ATOMS: atom_id res chain seq x y z
N MET A 1 -52.02 5.01 5.53
CA MET A 1 -51.23 6.26 5.52
C MET A 1 -51.66 7.09 6.72
N LYS A 2 -50.88 7.10 7.81
CA LYS A 2 -51.04 8.02 8.95
C LYS A 2 -49.80 8.92 8.94
N ILE A 3 -50.00 10.21 8.71
CA ILE A 3 -48.94 11.22 8.72
C ILE A 3 -48.48 11.36 10.17
N ALA A 4 -47.34 10.75 10.49
CA ALA A 4 -46.62 11.04 11.72
C ALA A 4 -45.99 12.44 11.56
N THR A 5 -46.48 13.37 12.35
CA THR A 5 -46.03 14.77 12.42
C THR A 5 -44.52 14.85 12.66
N VAL A 6 -43.85 15.68 11.87
CA VAL A 6 -42.40 15.98 11.88
C VAL A 6 -41.87 16.45 13.26
N LYS A 7 -42.73 16.76 14.22
CA LYS A 7 -42.37 17.14 15.60
C LYS A 7 -41.90 15.97 16.50
N GLY A 8 -42.17 14.71 16.15
CA GLY A 8 -41.84 13.56 17.01
C GLY A 8 -40.39 13.06 16.95
N VAL A 9 -39.58 13.55 16.00
CA VAL A 9 -38.20 13.07 15.79
C VAL A 9 -37.17 13.89 16.59
N PHE A 10 -37.48 15.15 16.93
CA PHE A 10 -36.58 16.04 17.67
C PHE A 10 -36.80 16.03 19.20
N SER A 11 -37.71 15.20 19.74
CA SER A 11 -38.10 15.25 21.17
C SER A 11 -37.48 14.17 22.07
N ARG A 12 -36.60 13.29 21.56
CA ARG A 12 -35.88 12.34 22.43
C ARG A 12 -34.64 13.02 23.02
N ARG A 13 -34.73 13.46 24.27
CA ARG A 13 -33.55 13.85 25.05
C ARG A 13 -32.57 12.67 25.08
N LEU A 14 -31.34 12.89 24.61
CA LEU A 14 -30.26 11.92 24.72
C LEU A 14 -30.00 11.63 26.20
N ASN A 15 -29.79 10.36 26.55
CA ASN A 15 -29.40 10.02 27.91
C ASN A 15 -27.90 10.33 28.13
N ALA A 16 -27.47 10.41 29.39
CA ALA A 16 -26.09 10.78 29.73
C ALA A 16 -25.03 9.87 29.08
N GLN A 17 -25.32 8.57 28.94
CA GLN A 17 -24.42 7.63 28.26
C GLN A 17 -24.25 7.99 26.78
N GLN A 18 -25.35 8.29 26.08
CA GLN A 18 -25.31 8.68 24.67
C GLN A 18 -24.55 9.99 24.45
N ILE A 19 -24.71 10.96 25.36
CA ILE A 19 -23.96 12.23 25.32
C ILE A 19 -22.47 11.94 25.46
N ILE A 20 -22.07 11.09 26.41
CA ILE A 20 -20.66 10.76 26.63
C ILE A 20 -20.07 9.95 25.49
N SER A 21 -20.82 8.99 24.94
CA SER A 21 -20.41 8.28 23.71
C SER A 21 -20.15 9.27 22.58
N LEU A 22 -21.04 10.24 22.38
CA LEU A 22 -20.87 11.27 21.35
C LEU A 22 -19.63 12.12 21.63
N VAL A 23 -19.41 12.57 22.86
CA VAL A 23 -18.25 13.37 23.26
C VAL A 23 -16.94 12.60 23.04
N VAL A 24 -16.87 11.33 23.43
CA VAL A 24 -15.64 10.53 23.28
C VAL A 24 -15.33 10.27 21.81
N VAL A 25 -16.33 9.86 21.03
CA VAL A 25 -16.13 9.54 19.61
C VAL A 25 -15.87 10.79 18.78
N ALA A 26 -16.69 11.83 18.92
CA ALA A 26 -16.52 13.08 18.20
C ALA A 26 -15.26 13.82 18.68
N GLY A 27 -14.96 13.81 19.98
CA GLY A 27 -13.74 14.41 20.54
C GLY A 27 -12.47 13.72 20.05
N SER A 28 -12.44 12.38 20.01
CA SER A 28 -11.31 11.63 19.44
C SER A 28 -11.12 11.93 17.95
N THR A 29 -12.21 12.01 17.20
CA THR A 29 -12.17 12.32 15.76
C THR A 29 -11.72 13.76 15.51
N LEU A 30 -12.22 14.72 16.31
CA LEU A 30 -11.84 16.12 16.22
C LEU A 30 -10.36 16.31 16.57
N MET A 31 -9.88 15.64 17.62
CA MET A 31 -8.47 15.68 18.00
C MET A 31 -7.56 15.21 16.84
N LEU A 32 -7.88 14.07 16.23
CA LEU A 32 -7.16 13.58 15.05
C LEU A 32 -7.21 14.57 13.89
N PHE A 33 -8.39 15.12 13.61
CA PHE A 33 -8.56 16.11 12.54
C PHE A 33 -7.71 17.36 12.76
N LEU A 34 -7.60 17.84 14.00
CA LEU A 34 -6.75 18.98 14.35
C LEU A 34 -5.26 18.65 14.22
N THR A 35 -4.80 17.47 14.64
CA THR A 35 -3.41 17.01 14.43
C THR A 35 -3.05 16.92 12.94
N LEU A 36 -4.03 16.67 12.07
CA LEU A 36 -3.80 16.55 10.63
C LEU A 36 -3.84 17.89 9.88
N HIS A 37 -3.85 19.02 10.59
CA HIS A 37 -3.81 20.37 10.02
C HIS A 37 -4.94 20.63 9.01
N PRO A 38 -6.19 20.84 9.46
CA PRO A 38 -7.32 21.03 8.55
C PRO A 38 -7.12 22.19 7.56
N GLU A 39 -6.43 23.25 7.98
CA GLU A 39 -6.03 24.36 7.11
C GLU A 39 -5.12 23.93 5.95
N LEU A 40 -4.26 22.92 6.16
CA LEU A 40 -3.42 22.34 5.11
C LEU A 40 -4.18 21.31 4.28
N ILE A 41 -5.08 20.53 4.87
CA ILE A 41 -5.94 19.59 4.14
C ILE A 41 -6.76 20.34 3.07
N PHE A 42 -7.39 21.46 3.44
CA PHE A 42 -8.25 22.23 2.53
C PHE A 42 -7.51 23.28 1.70
N ARG A 43 -6.19 23.43 1.86
CA ARG A 43 -5.38 24.29 0.97
C ARG A 43 -5.39 23.72 -0.45
N ASN A 44 -5.54 24.55 -1.47
CA ASN A 44 -5.47 24.09 -2.86
C ASN A 44 -4.01 23.98 -3.32
N ASN A 45 -3.36 22.85 -3.01
CA ASN A 45 -1.99 22.51 -3.37
C ASN A 45 -1.85 20.99 -3.51
N THR A 46 -0.75 20.54 -4.08
CA THR A 46 -0.49 19.14 -4.41
C THR A 46 0.27 18.46 -3.27
N PRO A 47 -0.28 17.42 -2.59
CA PRO A 47 0.41 16.80 -1.47
C PRO A 47 1.72 16.13 -1.90
N THR A 48 2.67 16.04 -0.96
CA THR A 48 4.00 15.44 -1.15
C THR A 48 4.37 14.54 0.05
N GLY A 49 5.64 14.14 0.17
CA GLY A 49 6.17 13.33 1.26
C GLY A 49 6.13 11.84 0.98
N GLY A 50 7.23 11.12 1.23
CA GLY A 50 7.34 9.68 0.98
C GLY A 50 6.74 9.26 -0.37
N ASP A 51 5.94 8.21 -0.35
CA ASP A 51 5.17 7.70 -1.49
C ASP A 51 3.91 8.53 -1.78
N MET A 52 3.42 9.30 -0.79
CA MET A 52 2.24 10.16 -0.92
C MET A 52 2.37 11.14 -2.10
N GLY A 53 3.58 11.66 -2.35
CA GLY A 53 3.84 12.54 -3.48
C GLY A 53 3.55 11.89 -4.83
N ALA A 54 3.85 10.60 -5.01
CA ALA A 54 3.62 9.90 -6.27
C ALA A 54 2.17 9.40 -6.44
N HIS A 55 1.42 9.26 -5.34
CA HIS A 55 0.00 8.88 -5.38
C HIS A 55 -0.90 9.89 -6.11
N VAL A 56 -0.42 11.11 -6.34
CA VAL A 56 -1.09 12.14 -7.15
C VAL A 56 -1.30 11.69 -8.59
N TYR A 57 -0.43 10.83 -9.14
CA TYR A 57 -0.50 10.40 -10.53
C TYR A 57 -1.68 9.44 -10.81
N GLY A 58 -1.85 8.41 -9.97
CA GLY A 58 -2.78 7.31 -10.24
C GLY A 58 -4.24 7.74 -10.51
N PRO A 59 -4.91 8.47 -9.58
CA PRO A 59 -6.28 8.89 -9.80
C PRO A 59 -6.42 9.84 -11.00
N ALA A 60 -5.44 10.72 -11.25
CA ALA A 60 -5.43 11.58 -12.43
C ALA A 60 -5.41 10.74 -13.73
N PHE A 61 -4.52 9.76 -13.82
CA PHE A 61 -4.48 8.84 -14.96
C PHE A 61 -5.78 8.03 -15.12
N LEU A 62 -6.38 7.60 -14.01
CA LEU A 62 -7.69 6.93 -14.02
C LEU A 62 -8.77 7.82 -14.64
N ARG A 63 -8.82 9.09 -14.24
CA ARG A 63 -9.76 10.10 -14.76
C ARG A 63 -9.54 10.40 -16.23
N ASP A 64 -8.28 10.55 -16.63
CA ASP A 64 -7.93 11.14 -17.93
C ASP A 64 -7.82 10.07 -19.03
N SER A 65 -7.36 8.85 -18.72
CA SER A 65 -7.08 7.81 -19.72
C SER A 65 -7.99 6.57 -19.62
N LEU A 66 -8.47 6.20 -18.42
CA LEU A 66 -9.20 4.92 -18.23
C LEU A 66 -10.72 5.07 -18.17
N LEU A 67 -11.25 5.94 -17.31
CA LEU A 67 -12.69 6.13 -17.13
C LEU A 67 -13.42 6.60 -18.41
N PRO A 68 -12.85 7.48 -19.26
CA PRO A 68 -13.47 7.85 -20.54
C PRO A 68 -13.69 6.66 -21.48
N ASN A 69 -12.88 5.61 -21.31
CA ASN A 69 -12.94 4.36 -22.07
C ASN A 69 -13.71 3.24 -21.33
N PHE A 70 -14.46 3.58 -20.27
CA PHE A 70 -15.19 2.64 -19.40
C PHE A 70 -14.30 1.53 -18.80
N ARG A 71 -13.05 1.85 -18.51
CA ARG A 71 -12.08 0.92 -17.90
C ARG A 71 -11.76 1.29 -16.46
N LEU A 72 -11.51 0.26 -15.65
CA LEU A 72 -11.06 0.37 -14.25
C LEU A 72 -9.60 -0.07 -14.05
N ASN A 73 -8.98 -0.58 -15.11
CA ASN A 73 -7.57 -0.95 -15.19
C ASN A 73 -7.13 -0.85 -16.66
N GLY A 74 -5.83 -0.75 -16.91
CA GLY A 74 -5.32 -0.60 -18.27
C GLY A 74 -3.79 -0.60 -18.31
N TRP A 75 -3.25 0.04 -19.34
CA TRP A 75 -1.82 0.22 -19.52
C TRP A 75 -1.44 1.68 -19.33
N SER A 76 -0.27 1.93 -18.76
CA SER A 76 0.34 3.24 -18.64
C SER A 76 1.77 3.14 -19.15
N ASN A 77 2.20 4.06 -20.01
CA ASN A 77 3.58 4.15 -20.52
C ASN A 77 4.51 4.92 -19.56
N ASP A 78 3.92 5.60 -18.57
CA ASP A 78 4.52 6.71 -17.84
C ASP A 78 5.62 6.32 -16.86
N TRP A 79 5.60 5.08 -16.36
CA TRP A 79 6.60 4.54 -15.43
C TRP A 79 7.24 3.25 -15.93
N TYR A 80 8.51 3.05 -15.60
CA TYR A 80 9.23 1.77 -15.80
C TYR A 80 9.17 1.21 -17.23
N ALA A 81 9.14 2.06 -18.26
CA ALA A 81 8.91 1.61 -19.64
C ALA A 81 7.59 0.83 -19.85
N GLY A 82 6.59 1.09 -19.01
CA GLY A 82 5.23 0.61 -19.12
C GLY A 82 4.82 -0.38 -18.03
N PHE A 83 3.57 -0.27 -17.55
CA PHE A 83 3.03 -1.17 -16.53
C PHE A 83 1.49 -1.29 -16.57
N PRO A 84 0.91 -2.40 -16.06
CA PRO A 84 -0.53 -2.60 -16.00
C PRO A 84 -1.15 -1.84 -14.82
N MET A 85 -1.62 -0.62 -15.09
CA MET A 85 -2.23 0.28 -14.11
C MET A 85 -3.48 -0.34 -13.46
N TYR A 86 -3.57 -0.25 -12.13
CA TYR A 86 -4.62 -0.86 -11.27
C TYR A 86 -4.80 -2.38 -11.38
N ARG A 87 -3.83 -3.09 -11.96
CA ARG A 87 -3.81 -4.57 -11.94
C ARG A 87 -3.40 -5.14 -10.59
N PHE A 88 -2.37 -4.55 -9.98
CA PHE A 88 -1.77 -5.02 -8.74
C PHE A 88 -1.94 -4.06 -7.56
N TYR A 89 -2.46 -2.86 -7.84
CA TYR A 89 -2.61 -1.76 -6.89
C TYR A 89 -4.08 -1.36 -6.71
N MET A 90 -4.34 -0.58 -5.65
CA MET A 90 -5.69 -0.37 -5.09
C MET A 90 -6.50 0.65 -5.88
N LEU A 91 -7.68 0.25 -6.34
CA LEU A 91 -8.56 1.06 -7.20
C LEU A 91 -9.55 1.92 -6.40
N ILE A 92 -10.16 1.36 -5.35
CA ILE A 92 -11.29 2.00 -4.66
C ILE A 92 -10.91 3.35 -4.03
N PRO A 93 -9.75 3.50 -3.34
CA PRO A 93 -9.34 4.80 -2.84
C PRO A 93 -9.16 5.84 -3.95
N ALA A 94 -8.62 5.45 -5.11
CA ALA A 94 -8.46 6.35 -6.26
C ALA A 94 -9.81 6.80 -6.82
N LEU A 95 -10.78 5.89 -6.96
CA LEU A 95 -12.15 6.27 -7.34
C LEU A 95 -12.79 7.21 -6.33
N ALA A 96 -12.55 7.00 -5.03
CA ALA A 96 -13.06 7.90 -3.98
C ALA A 96 -12.46 9.31 -4.09
N VAL A 97 -11.18 9.44 -4.44
CA VAL A 97 -10.54 10.74 -4.74
C VAL A 97 -11.29 11.43 -5.86
N LEU A 98 -11.53 10.74 -6.97
CA LEU A 98 -12.22 11.32 -8.13
C LEU A 98 -13.67 11.71 -7.84
N VAL A 99 -14.37 10.97 -6.98
CA VAL A 99 -15.73 11.36 -6.56
C VAL A 99 -15.72 12.67 -5.76
N VAL A 100 -14.71 12.87 -4.92
CA VAL A 100 -14.56 14.12 -4.14
C VAL A 100 -14.03 15.27 -5.01
N ASP A 101 -13.22 14.97 -6.03
CA ASP A 101 -12.73 15.90 -7.06
C ASP A 101 -13.86 16.54 -7.88
N LEU A 102 -15.04 15.89 -7.94
CA LEU A 102 -16.23 16.48 -8.60
C LEU A 102 -16.73 17.77 -7.92
N ILE A 103 -16.41 17.97 -6.64
CA ILE A 103 -16.94 19.09 -5.83
C ILE A 103 -15.85 19.89 -5.09
N THR A 104 -14.58 19.48 -5.19
CA THR A 104 -13.43 20.15 -4.56
C THR A 104 -12.20 20.06 -5.47
N PRO A 105 -11.21 20.95 -5.35
CA PRO A 105 -9.98 20.83 -6.14
C PRO A 105 -9.23 19.51 -5.92
N TYR A 106 -8.63 18.96 -6.96
CA TYR A 106 -7.95 17.65 -6.96
C TYR A 106 -6.99 17.42 -5.77
N GLY A 107 -6.13 18.39 -5.47
CA GLY A 107 -5.20 18.30 -4.34
C GLY A 107 -5.92 18.19 -2.99
N VAL A 108 -7.02 18.92 -2.82
CA VAL A 108 -7.90 18.83 -1.62
C VAL A 108 -8.58 17.47 -1.57
N ALA A 109 -9.14 17.00 -2.70
CA ALA A 109 -9.80 15.70 -2.78
C ALA A 109 -8.87 14.55 -2.37
N LEU A 110 -7.64 14.55 -2.88
CA LEU A 110 -6.63 13.56 -2.53
C LEU A 110 -6.31 13.58 -1.03
N LYS A 111 -6.07 14.77 -0.44
CA LYS A 111 -5.75 14.90 0.99
C LYS A 111 -6.91 14.48 1.89
N VAL A 112 -8.15 14.85 1.54
CA VAL A 112 -9.36 14.43 2.28
C VAL A 112 -9.49 12.92 2.30
N ILE A 113 -9.32 12.26 1.15
CA ILE A 113 -9.37 10.79 1.09
C ILE A 113 -8.16 10.15 1.77
N ALA A 114 -6.97 10.75 1.68
CA ALA A 114 -5.78 10.23 2.36
C ALA A 114 -5.96 10.15 3.88
N VAL A 115 -6.68 11.09 4.49
CA VAL A 115 -6.91 11.09 5.95
C VAL A 115 -8.18 10.36 6.39
N ILE A 116 -9.10 10.02 5.48
CA ILE A 116 -10.44 9.56 5.89
C ILE A 116 -10.37 8.27 6.72
N GLY A 117 -9.45 7.35 6.41
CA GLY A 117 -9.25 6.13 7.18
C GLY A 117 -8.89 6.38 8.64
N ILE A 118 -8.01 7.36 8.89
CA ILE A 118 -7.62 7.82 10.23
C ILE A 118 -8.84 8.37 10.96
N LEU A 119 -9.58 9.27 10.30
CA LEU A 119 -10.72 9.96 10.90
C LEU A 119 -11.91 9.03 11.18
N THR A 120 -12.11 8.00 10.35
CA THR A 120 -13.23 7.07 10.52
C THR A 120 -12.92 5.90 11.43
N LEU A 121 -11.64 5.59 11.71
CA LEU A 121 -11.28 4.44 12.55
C LEU A 121 -11.90 4.51 13.97
N PRO A 122 -11.88 5.63 14.72
CA PRO A 122 -12.53 5.75 16.03
C PRO A 122 -14.04 5.45 15.99
N VAL A 123 -14.71 5.89 14.92
CA VAL A 123 -16.13 5.63 14.69
C VAL A 123 -16.36 4.15 14.36
N CYS A 124 -15.51 3.55 13.54
CA CYS A 124 -15.62 2.15 13.12
C CYS A 124 -15.35 1.19 14.27
N THR A 125 -14.41 1.49 15.17
CA THR A 125 -14.14 0.68 16.38
C THR A 125 -15.26 0.82 17.42
N TRP A 126 -15.86 2.01 17.55
CA TRP A 126 -17.08 2.19 18.33
C TRP A 126 -18.24 1.37 17.77
N LEU A 127 -18.51 1.47 16.47
CA LEU A 127 -19.57 0.71 15.79
C LEU A 127 -19.33 -0.80 15.87
N PHE A 128 -18.08 -1.25 15.75
CA PHE A 128 -17.70 -2.63 16.02
C PHE A 128 -18.15 -3.06 17.41
N GLY A 129 -17.78 -2.29 18.45
CA GLY A 129 -18.19 -2.56 19.83
C GLY A 129 -19.71 -2.60 20.03
N LYS A 130 -20.44 -1.63 19.44
CA LYS A 130 -21.91 -1.55 19.52
C LYS A 130 -22.58 -2.73 18.82
N PHE A 131 -22.17 -3.08 17.60
CA PHE A 131 -22.74 -4.18 16.85
C PHE A 131 -22.36 -5.55 17.42
N ALA A 132 -21.21 -5.64 18.09
CA ALA A 132 -20.80 -6.77 18.92
C ALA A 132 -21.60 -6.91 20.23
N ARG A 133 -22.45 -5.92 20.57
CA ARG A 133 -23.26 -5.86 21.81
C ARG A 133 -22.43 -5.82 23.09
N PHE A 134 -21.26 -5.20 23.05
CA PHE A 134 -20.55 -4.86 24.28
C PHE A 134 -21.37 -3.86 25.12
N ALA A 135 -21.34 -4.04 26.45
CA ALA A 135 -21.97 -3.12 27.37
C ALA A 135 -21.18 -1.81 27.48
N PHE A 136 -21.89 -0.71 27.73
CA PHE A 136 -21.25 0.57 28.04
C PHE A 136 -20.34 0.42 29.28
N PRO A 137 -19.12 0.99 29.30
CA PRO A 137 -18.51 1.90 28.32
C PRO A 137 -17.52 1.21 27.35
N ILE A 138 -17.57 -0.11 27.17
CA ILE A 138 -16.56 -0.82 26.37
C ILE A 138 -16.49 -0.32 24.92
N PRO A 139 -17.59 -0.08 24.17
CA PRO A 139 -17.50 0.47 22.81
C PRO A 139 -16.73 1.79 22.73
N GLU A 140 -16.90 2.68 23.71
CA GLU A 140 -16.18 3.95 23.82
C GLU A 140 -14.71 3.75 24.19
N LEU A 141 -14.39 2.74 25.00
CA LEU A 141 -13.00 2.36 25.27
C LEU A 141 -12.29 1.81 24.03
N LEU A 142 -13.00 1.14 23.11
CA LEU A 142 -12.42 0.70 21.83
C LEU A 142 -12.08 1.89 20.91
N THR A 143 -12.84 2.98 20.99
CA THR A 143 -12.50 4.26 20.33
C THR A 143 -11.17 4.81 20.84
N LEU A 144 -10.98 4.83 22.16
CA LEU A 144 -9.72 5.26 22.77
C LEU A 144 -8.57 4.31 22.41
N ALA A 145 -8.81 3.00 22.29
CA ALA A 145 -7.81 2.04 21.81
C ALA A 145 -7.35 2.36 20.39
N SER A 146 -8.27 2.70 19.47
CA SER A 146 -7.87 3.15 18.13
C SER A 146 -7.09 4.46 18.15
N LEU A 147 -7.40 5.38 19.07
CA LEU A 147 -6.65 6.63 19.21
C LEU A 147 -5.20 6.34 19.60
N VAL A 148 -4.98 5.47 20.60
CA VAL A 148 -3.64 5.02 21.00
C VAL A 148 -2.90 4.35 19.83
N PHE A 149 -3.58 3.49 19.07
CA PHE A 149 -3.00 2.85 17.88
C PHE A 149 -2.59 3.85 16.80
N LEU A 150 -3.42 4.86 16.52
CA LEU A 150 -3.17 5.86 15.48
C LEU A 150 -1.94 6.73 15.78
N TYR A 151 -1.70 7.03 17.06
CA TYR A 151 -0.54 7.78 17.56
C TYR A 151 0.66 6.89 17.93
N ASP A 152 0.62 5.58 17.67
CA ASP A 152 1.74 4.70 17.96
C ASP A 152 2.89 4.98 16.98
N GLU A 153 3.99 5.53 17.47
CA GLU A 153 5.18 5.90 16.67
C GLU A 153 6.21 4.77 16.56
N SER A 154 5.93 3.59 17.11
CA SER A 154 6.89 2.48 17.09
C SER A 154 7.10 1.85 15.70
N PHE A 155 6.30 2.27 14.71
CA PHE A 155 6.42 1.87 13.31
C PHE A 155 5.89 2.96 12.37
N THR A 156 6.46 3.06 11.17
CA THR A 156 6.19 4.20 10.26
C THR A 156 5.84 3.79 8.82
N ILE A 157 5.87 2.49 8.50
CA ILE A 157 5.61 1.97 7.14
C ILE A 157 4.86 0.62 7.14
N TYR A 158 4.37 0.16 8.30
CA TYR A 158 3.67 -1.13 8.37
C TYR A 158 2.18 -1.02 8.01
N GLY A 159 1.58 0.17 8.20
CA GLY A 159 0.20 0.47 7.81
C GLY A 159 -0.72 0.88 8.97
N GLY A 160 -1.72 1.70 8.68
CA GLY A 160 -2.87 1.97 9.55
C GLY A 160 -2.72 3.11 10.56
N ASN A 161 -1.56 3.33 11.16
CA ASN A 161 -1.31 4.50 12.02
C ASN A 161 -1.08 5.78 11.18
N ILE A 162 -0.99 6.94 11.83
CA ILE A 162 -0.86 8.21 11.12
C ILE A 162 0.49 8.28 10.38
N ALA A 163 1.60 7.87 11.02
CA ALA A 163 2.92 7.86 10.39
C ALA A 163 2.94 7.02 9.09
N SER A 164 2.44 5.78 9.13
CA SER A 164 2.35 4.93 7.92
C SER A 164 1.42 5.55 6.88
N THR A 165 0.30 6.13 7.31
CA THR A 165 -0.64 6.79 6.38
C THR A 165 0.04 7.96 5.66
N MET A 166 0.84 8.76 6.36
CA MET A 166 1.63 9.85 5.78
C MET A 166 2.82 9.34 4.96
N ALA A 167 3.35 8.13 5.22
CA ALA A 167 4.34 7.51 4.35
C ALA A 167 3.80 7.17 2.96
N GLY A 168 2.47 6.98 2.82
CA GLY A 168 1.80 6.55 1.60
C GLY A 168 0.71 5.49 1.84
N GLU A 169 0.64 4.92 3.03
CA GLU A 169 -0.26 3.79 3.35
C GLU A 169 -1.70 4.21 3.67
N PHE A 170 -2.21 5.25 3.03
CA PHE A 170 -3.56 5.75 3.28
C PHE A 170 -4.64 4.76 2.85
N SER A 171 -4.40 4.02 1.77
CA SER A 171 -5.28 2.95 1.29
C SER A 171 -5.41 1.82 2.33
N PHE A 172 -4.31 1.47 3.02
CA PHE A 172 -4.33 0.56 4.17
C PHE A 172 -5.21 1.10 5.29
N SER A 173 -5.06 2.39 5.64
CA SER A 173 -5.84 3.04 6.71
C SER A 173 -7.35 3.01 6.42
N ILE A 174 -7.75 3.34 5.19
CA ILE A 174 -9.15 3.23 4.73
C ILE A 174 -9.65 1.79 4.86
N ALA A 175 -8.89 0.83 4.33
CA ALA A 175 -9.26 -0.58 4.35
C ALA A 175 -9.39 -1.12 5.78
N LEU A 176 -8.51 -0.71 6.70
CA LEU A 176 -8.52 -1.10 8.12
C LEU A 176 -9.78 -0.57 8.83
N SER A 177 -10.15 0.69 8.57
CA SER A 177 -11.37 1.30 9.09
C SER A 177 -12.61 0.52 8.62
N LEU A 178 -12.68 0.22 7.32
CA LEU A 178 -13.74 -0.60 6.73
C LEU A 178 -13.74 -2.05 7.26
N ALA A 179 -12.58 -2.63 7.58
CA ALA A 179 -12.46 -3.96 8.16
C ALA A 179 -13.09 -4.00 9.56
N MET A 180 -12.79 -3.02 10.41
CA MET A 180 -13.40 -2.92 11.75
C MET A 180 -14.92 -2.77 11.66
N LEU A 181 -15.41 -1.91 10.76
CA LEU A 181 -16.84 -1.79 10.50
C LEU A 181 -17.44 -3.12 9.99
N THR A 182 -16.72 -3.83 9.11
CA THR A 182 -17.12 -5.14 8.58
C THR A 182 -17.30 -6.16 9.69
N PHE A 183 -16.36 -6.29 10.63
CA PHE A 183 -16.50 -7.24 11.75
C PHE A 183 -17.77 -6.96 12.56
N GLY A 184 -18.05 -5.68 12.84
CA GLY A 184 -19.27 -5.28 13.56
C GLY A 184 -20.53 -5.64 12.80
N LEU A 185 -20.61 -5.22 11.53
CA LEU A 185 -21.74 -5.51 10.65
C LEU A 185 -21.96 -7.02 10.44
N PHE A 186 -20.88 -7.79 10.32
CA PHE A 186 -20.91 -9.23 10.16
C PHE A 186 -21.46 -9.92 11.41
N ILE A 187 -20.96 -9.56 12.60
CA ILE A 187 -21.47 -10.09 13.88
C ILE A 187 -22.95 -9.75 14.06
N ARG A 188 -23.36 -8.49 13.79
CA ARG A 188 -24.78 -8.10 13.83
C ARG A 188 -25.60 -8.93 12.84
N ALA A 189 -25.11 -9.10 11.62
CA ALA A 189 -25.81 -9.87 10.60
C ALA A 189 -25.93 -11.35 10.98
N MET A 190 -24.93 -11.94 11.64
CA MET A 190 -25.02 -13.30 12.16
C MET A 190 -26.04 -13.42 13.29
N ASN A 191 -26.08 -12.47 14.22
CA ASN A 191 -27.00 -12.50 15.36
C ASN A 191 -28.45 -12.18 14.95
N GLU A 192 -28.67 -11.26 14.02
CA GLU A 192 -29.99 -10.73 13.66
C GLU A 192 -30.51 -11.24 12.32
N HIS A 193 -29.66 -11.88 11.52
CA HIS A 193 -29.95 -12.33 10.16
C HIS A 193 -30.44 -11.22 9.21
N ARG A 194 -30.06 -9.97 9.51
CA ARG A 194 -30.43 -8.75 8.79
C ARG A 194 -29.17 -8.00 8.36
N GLY A 195 -29.26 -7.16 7.32
CA GLY A 195 -28.14 -6.33 6.88
C GLY A 195 -27.02 -7.05 6.13
N ARG A 196 -27.25 -8.31 5.70
CA ARG A 196 -26.26 -9.14 4.97
C ARG A 196 -25.63 -8.42 3.78
N MET A 197 -26.43 -7.74 2.98
CA MET A 197 -25.97 -7.05 1.77
C MET A 197 -25.07 -5.85 2.09
N VAL A 198 -25.39 -5.08 3.13
CA VAL A 198 -24.51 -3.99 3.60
C VAL A 198 -23.18 -4.57 4.09
N ALA A 199 -23.22 -5.63 4.89
CA ALA A 199 -21.99 -6.30 5.35
C ALA A 199 -21.16 -6.84 4.17
N SER A 200 -21.80 -7.32 3.10
CA SER A 200 -21.12 -7.82 1.89
C SER A 200 -20.41 -6.70 1.13
N VAL A 201 -21.07 -5.54 0.99
CA VAL A 201 -20.50 -4.37 0.31
C VAL A 201 -19.32 -3.81 1.10
N VAL A 202 -19.45 -3.63 2.42
CA VAL A 202 -18.35 -3.09 3.25
C VAL A 202 -17.17 -4.07 3.30
N LEU A 203 -17.42 -5.38 3.35
CA LEU A 203 -16.37 -6.40 3.23
C LEU A 203 -15.65 -6.31 1.87
N ALA A 204 -16.39 -6.20 0.77
CA ALA A 204 -15.81 -6.06 -0.56
C ALA A 204 -15.01 -4.75 -0.71
N LEU A 205 -15.52 -3.62 -0.18
CA LEU A 205 -14.82 -2.34 -0.20
C LEU A 205 -13.52 -2.37 0.61
N SER A 206 -13.52 -3.01 1.79
CA SER A 206 -12.30 -3.22 2.58
C SER A 206 -11.27 -4.03 1.77
N ALA A 207 -11.69 -5.13 1.17
CA ALA A 207 -10.84 -6.01 0.37
C ALA A 207 -10.26 -5.33 -0.88
N LEU A 208 -11.07 -4.55 -1.60
CA LEU A 208 -10.68 -3.82 -2.81
C LEU A 208 -9.90 -2.52 -2.52
N SER A 209 -9.82 -2.11 -1.25
CA SER A 209 -9.06 -0.93 -0.83
C SER A 209 -7.61 -1.26 -0.47
N HIS A 210 -7.31 -2.47 0.01
CA HIS A 210 -5.94 -2.88 0.28
C HIS A 210 -5.76 -4.41 0.33
N GLY A 211 -4.88 -4.95 -0.51
CA GLY A 211 -4.63 -6.41 -0.64
C GLY A 211 -4.10 -7.09 0.63
N ILE A 212 -3.33 -6.40 1.47
CA ILE A 212 -2.89 -6.98 2.76
C ILE A 212 -4.03 -6.96 3.79
N VAL A 213 -4.86 -5.92 3.80
CA VAL A 213 -6.00 -5.83 4.72
C VAL A 213 -7.11 -6.81 4.31
N LEU A 214 -7.18 -7.19 3.02
CA LEU A 214 -8.01 -8.29 2.53
C LEU A 214 -7.75 -9.57 3.35
N LEU A 215 -6.49 -9.94 3.59
CA LEU A 215 -6.15 -11.12 4.39
C LEU A 215 -6.69 -11.00 5.82
N PHE A 216 -6.55 -9.81 6.42
CA PHE A 216 -7.04 -9.54 7.77
C PHE A 216 -8.58 -9.59 7.87
N VAL A 217 -9.28 -8.94 6.95
CA VAL A 217 -10.75 -8.90 7.03
C VAL A 217 -11.35 -10.28 6.71
N PHE A 218 -10.88 -11.00 5.69
CA PHE A 218 -11.40 -12.34 5.40
C PHE A 218 -11.01 -13.36 6.47
N GLY A 219 -9.77 -13.35 6.96
CA GLY A 219 -9.32 -14.22 8.05
C GLY A 219 -10.15 -14.00 9.32
N GLY A 220 -10.40 -12.73 9.68
CA GLY A 220 -11.22 -12.37 10.82
C GLY A 220 -12.68 -12.84 10.67
N VAL A 221 -13.28 -12.64 9.49
CA VAL A 221 -14.67 -13.05 9.21
C VAL A 221 -14.83 -14.58 9.20
N ILE A 222 -13.85 -15.33 8.67
CA ILE A 222 -13.81 -16.80 8.74
C ILE A 222 -13.73 -17.26 10.20
N LEU A 223 -12.86 -16.65 11.00
CA LEU A 223 -12.73 -17.01 12.42
C LEU A 223 -14.01 -16.69 13.21
N ILE A 224 -14.69 -15.56 12.94
CA ILE A 224 -16.00 -15.27 13.53
C ILE A 224 -17.01 -16.36 13.14
N ALA A 225 -17.07 -16.74 11.86
CA ALA A 225 -17.98 -17.78 11.39
C ALA A 225 -17.73 -19.13 12.09
N ALA A 226 -16.47 -19.49 12.31
CA ALA A 226 -16.07 -20.70 13.03
C ALA A 226 -16.44 -20.66 14.52
N LEU A 227 -16.19 -19.55 15.21
CA LEU A 227 -16.50 -19.41 16.64
C LEU A 227 -18.02 -19.31 16.93
N TRP A 228 -18.83 -18.92 15.95
CA TRP A 228 -20.30 -18.84 16.04
C TRP A 228 -21.00 -19.99 15.29
N MET A 229 -20.31 -21.11 15.11
CA MET A 229 -20.76 -22.24 14.30
C MET A 229 -22.17 -22.73 14.70
N ASN A 230 -23.10 -22.51 13.77
CA ASN A 230 -24.47 -23.05 13.74
C ASN A 230 -24.96 -22.94 12.29
N ARG A 231 -25.74 -23.90 11.79
CA ARG A 231 -26.26 -23.94 10.41
C ARG A 231 -26.82 -22.60 9.91
N ARG A 232 -27.61 -21.90 10.74
CA ARG A 232 -28.22 -20.61 10.35
C ARG A 232 -27.19 -19.48 10.23
N ASN A 233 -26.20 -19.49 11.12
CA ASN A 233 -25.08 -18.54 11.14
C ASN A 233 -24.14 -18.78 9.96
N LEU A 234 -23.82 -20.04 9.68
CA LEU A 234 -22.99 -20.44 8.54
C LEU A 234 -23.64 -20.04 7.21
N ASN A 235 -24.95 -20.24 7.04
CA ASN A 235 -25.63 -19.76 5.83
C ASN A 235 -25.54 -18.23 5.70
N THR A 236 -25.70 -17.49 6.80
CA THR A 236 -25.56 -16.03 6.78
C THR A 236 -24.13 -15.61 6.42
N ALA A 237 -23.12 -16.27 6.99
CA ALA A 237 -21.71 -16.06 6.68
C ALA A 237 -21.42 -16.33 5.20
N LEU A 238 -21.83 -17.50 4.67
CA LEU A 238 -21.64 -17.88 3.27
C LEU A 238 -22.28 -16.89 2.31
N ILE A 239 -23.46 -16.38 2.63
CA ILE A 239 -24.12 -15.35 1.83
C ILE A 239 -23.29 -14.07 1.78
N ILE A 240 -22.79 -13.61 2.94
CA ILE A 240 -22.04 -12.35 3.01
C ILE A 240 -20.69 -12.50 2.30
N THR A 241 -19.93 -13.51 2.69
CA THR A 241 -18.59 -13.78 2.16
C THR A 241 -18.65 -14.12 0.67
N GLY A 242 -19.58 -14.97 0.23
CA GLY A 242 -19.74 -15.32 -1.17
C GLY A 242 -20.15 -14.13 -2.04
N THR A 243 -21.05 -13.26 -1.54
CA THR A 243 -21.41 -12.03 -2.28
C THR A 243 -20.23 -11.07 -2.35
N ALA A 244 -19.46 -10.91 -1.27
CA ALA A 244 -18.29 -10.04 -1.26
C ALA A 244 -17.18 -10.54 -2.22
N ILE A 245 -16.92 -11.84 -2.27
CA ILE A 245 -15.97 -12.45 -3.22
C ILE A 245 -16.38 -12.18 -4.67
N LEU A 246 -17.67 -12.32 -4.99
CA LEU A 246 -18.17 -12.00 -6.32
C LEU A 246 -17.99 -10.51 -6.65
N LEU A 247 -18.36 -9.62 -5.72
CA LEU A 247 -18.21 -8.17 -5.89
C LEU A 247 -16.75 -7.73 -6.09
N SER A 248 -15.77 -8.46 -5.55
CA SER A 248 -14.35 -8.17 -5.72
C SER A 248 -13.66 -8.95 -6.84
N ALA A 249 -14.36 -9.85 -7.53
CA ALA A 249 -13.77 -10.79 -8.47
C ALA A 249 -13.03 -10.11 -9.63
N PHE A 250 -13.56 -9.01 -10.18
CA PHE A 250 -12.95 -8.26 -11.29
C PHE A 250 -11.52 -7.77 -11.01
N TRP A 251 -11.12 -7.65 -9.74
CA TRP A 251 -9.78 -7.25 -9.34
C TRP A 251 -9.02 -8.44 -8.73
N VAL A 252 -9.63 -9.19 -7.81
CA VAL A 252 -8.94 -10.28 -7.07
C VAL A 252 -8.53 -11.43 -7.99
N VAL A 253 -9.38 -11.82 -8.95
CA VAL A 253 -9.08 -12.94 -9.85
C VAL A 253 -7.92 -12.59 -10.81
N PRO A 254 -7.99 -11.45 -11.53
CA PRO A 254 -6.86 -10.84 -12.23
C PRO A 254 -5.55 -10.71 -11.44
N PHE A 255 -5.64 -10.23 -10.20
CA PHE A 255 -4.48 -10.08 -9.31
C PHE A 255 -3.80 -11.43 -9.06
N LEU A 256 -4.56 -12.41 -8.56
CA LEU A 256 -4.04 -13.72 -8.15
C LEU A 256 -3.51 -14.54 -9.33
N THR A 257 -4.09 -14.40 -10.51
CA THR A 257 -3.70 -15.19 -11.69
C THR A 257 -2.60 -14.55 -12.52
N SER A 258 -2.28 -13.28 -12.29
CA SER A 258 -1.18 -12.58 -12.97
C SER A 258 0.01 -12.25 -12.07
N HIS A 259 0.01 -12.68 -10.81
CA HIS A 259 1.08 -12.38 -9.85
C HIS A 259 2.49 -12.85 -10.32
N ALA A 260 2.57 -13.85 -11.19
CA ALA A 260 3.84 -14.33 -11.78
C ALA A 260 4.53 -13.30 -12.70
N PHE A 261 3.84 -12.22 -13.07
CA PHE A 261 4.40 -11.10 -13.85
C PHE A 261 4.71 -9.88 -12.99
N MET A 262 4.51 -9.96 -11.68
CA MET A 262 4.94 -8.92 -10.76
C MET A 262 6.45 -8.99 -10.54
N THR A 263 7.06 -7.83 -10.32
CA THR A 263 8.44 -7.79 -9.84
C THR A 263 8.49 -8.16 -8.36
N ASP A 264 9.39 -9.08 -8.04
CA ASP A 264 9.75 -9.37 -6.67
C ASP A 264 10.79 -8.36 -6.18
N MET A 265 10.44 -7.55 -5.19
CA MET A 265 11.37 -6.60 -4.59
C MET A 265 12.43 -7.28 -3.72
N LYS A 266 12.30 -8.60 -3.49
CA LYS A 266 13.20 -9.40 -2.66
C LYS A 266 13.32 -8.83 -1.25
N TYR A 267 12.21 -8.33 -0.69
CA TYR A 267 12.19 -7.76 0.66
C TYR A 267 12.76 -8.75 1.67
N GLU A 268 13.69 -8.32 2.53
CA GLU A 268 14.17 -9.21 3.60
C GLU A 268 12.98 -9.61 4.48
N PRO A 269 12.83 -10.91 4.70
CA PRO A 269 12.08 -11.40 5.83
C PRO A 269 12.58 -10.76 7.13
N ARG A 270 11.64 -10.35 8.00
CA ARG A 270 11.98 -9.95 9.37
C ARG A 270 11.67 -11.07 10.36
N PRO A 271 12.47 -11.27 11.43
CA PRO A 271 13.63 -10.46 11.78
C PRO A 271 14.85 -10.69 10.89
N SER A 272 15.62 -9.63 10.69
CA SER A 272 16.83 -9.58 9.87
C SER A 272 18.02 -8.99 10.64
N GLY A 273 19.19 -9.64 10.59
CA GLY A 273 20.40 -9.19 11.29
C GLY A 273 20.41 -9.47 12.79
N ALA A 274 21.49 -9.07 13.48
CA ALA A 274 21.73 -9.43 14.88
C ALA A 274 20.92 -8.61 15.90
N THR A 275 20.43 -7.43 15.50
CA THR A 275 19.71 -6.49 16.39
C THR A 275 18.19 -6.58 16.25
N ASP A 276 17.69 -7.39 15.31
CA ASP A 276 16.26 -7.60 15.09
C ASP A 276 15.83 -8.97 15.59
N SER A 277 14.61 -9.05 16.12
CA SER A 277 14.06 -10.30 16.65
C SER A 277 12.54 -10.30 16.56
N PHE A 278 11.94 -11.49 16.58
CA PHE A 278 10.49 -11.60 16.74
C PHE A 278 10.02 -10.91 18.02
N TRP A 279 10.85 -10.87 19.07
CA TRP A 279 10.53 -10.20 20.32
C TRP A 279 10.37 -8.69 20.12
N SER A 280 11.35 -8.03 19.49
CA SER A 280 11.27 -6.60 19.16
C SER A 280 10.13 -6.28 18.18
N MET A 281 9.79 -7.22 17.29
CA MET A 281 8.64 -7.06 16.41
C MET A 281 7.31 -7.17 17.16
N PHE A 282 7.13 -8.13 18.07
CA PHE A 282 5.86 -8.24 18.79
C PHE A 282 5.71 -7.19 19.89
N PHE A 283 6.82 -6.68 20.41
CA PHE A 283 6.86 -5.78 21.56
C PHE A 283 7.77 -4.57 21.26
N PRO A 284 7.33 -3.66 20.37
CA PRO A 284 8.18 -2.61 19.81
C PRO A 284 8.34 -1.38 20.73
N LEU A 285 7.62 -1.32 21.85
CA LEU A 285 7.67 -0.20 22.79
C LEU A 285 8.76 -0.41 23.86
N SER A 286 8.85 0.49 24.84
CA SER A 286 9.70 0.27 26.01
C SER A 286 9.21 -0.94 26.83
N VAL A 287 10.12 -1.57 27.57
CA VAL A 287 9.82 -2.74 28.40
C VAL A 287 8.60 -2.53 29.30
N TYR A 288 8.52 -1.37 29.95
CA TYR A 288 7.38 -1.00 30.81
C TYR A 288 6.06 -1.02 30.03
N TRP A 289 5.98 -0.32 28.89
CA TRP A 289 4.75 -0.23 28.11
C TRP A 289 4.36 -1.58 27.52
N ASN A 290 5.31 -2.37 27.03
CA ASN A 290 5.05 -3.71 26.53
C ASN A 290 4.46 -4.63 27.60
N ILE A 291 5.03 -4.64 28.81
CA ILE A 291 4.52 -5.42 29.94
C ILE A 291 3.11 -4.93 30.30
N PHE A 292 2.92 -3.63 30.45
CA PHE A 292 1.62 -3.04 30.81
C PHE A 292 0.52 -3.41 29.79
N ILE A 293 0.75 -3.14 28.51
CA ILE A 293 -0.22 -3.38 27.43
C ILE A 293 -0.55 -4.87 27.34
N THR A 294 0.47 -5.72 27.37
CA THR A 294 0.30 -7.17 27.21
C THR A 294 -0.38 -7.79 28.42
N PHE A 295 0.01 -7.39 29.64
CA PHE A 295 -0.63 -7.86 30.87
C PHE A 295 -2.13 -7.58 30.84
N PHE A 296 -2.53 -6.34 30.57
CA PHE A 296 -3.95 -6.00 30.52
C PHE A 296 -4.66 -6.65 29.32
N ALA A 297 -4.00 -6.81 28.17
CA ALA A 297 -4.60 -7.54 27.06
C ALA A 297 -4.89 -9.01 27.41
N VAL A 298 -3.97 -9.67 28.12
CA VAL A 298 -4.15 -11.04 28.63
C VAL A 298 -5.27 -11.10 29.66
N VAL A 299 -5.34 -10.15 30.59
CA VAL A 299 -6.46 -10.05 31.55
C VAL A 299 -7.79 -9.88 30.81
N GLY A 300 -7.86 -8.99 29.82
CA GLY A 300 -9.06 -8.76 29.00
C GLY A 300 -9.50 -10.01 28.26
N PHE A 301 -8.56 -10.73 27.64
CA PHE A 301 -8.83 -12.01 26.98
C PHE A 301 -9.32 -13.07 27.98
N ALA A 302 -8.62 -13.25 29.10
CA ALA A 302 -8.98 -14.22 30.14
C ALA A 302 -10.38 -13.97 30.70
N VAL A 303 -10.73 -12.71 31.01
CA VAL A 303 -12.07 -12.34 31.47
C VAL A 303 -13.11 -12.62 30.39
N CYS A 304 -12.82 -12.35 29.11
CA CYS A 304 -13.74 -12.67 28.02
C CYS A 304 -13.96 -14.18 27.87
N VAL A 305 -12.93 -15.00 28.06
CA VAL A 305 -13.04 -16.47 28.09
C VAL A 305 -13.92 -16.91 29.27
N LEU A 306 -13.60 -16.45 30.48
CA LEU A 306 -14.34 -16.79 31.71
C LEU A 306 -15.82 -16.40 31.61
N ARG A 307 -16.11 -15.25 31.02
CA ARG A 307 -17.48 -14.73 30.85
C ARG A 307 -18.13 -15.13 29.53
N ARG A 308 -17.46 -15.96 28.72
CA ARG A 308 -17.93 -16.44 27.41
C ARG A 308 -18.32 -15.31 26.44
N VAL A 309 -17.63 -14.17 26.52
CA VAL A 309 -17.78 -13.05 25.60
C VAL A 309 -17.05 -13.38 24.30
N ARG A 310 -17.76 -14.03 23.39
CA ARG A 310 -17.20 -14.59 22.14
C ARG A 310 -16.38 -13.60 21.32
N VAL A 311 -16.74 -12.31 21.31
CA VAL A 311 -16.01 -11.28 20.54
C VAL A 311 -14.65 -10.99 21.14
N GLY A 312 -14.53 -10.96 22.47
CA GLY A 312 -13.23 -10.87 23.14
C GLY A 312 -12.38 -12.12 22.94
N ILE A 313 -13.01 -13.30 22.94
CA ILE A 313 -12.34 -14.56 22.60
C ILE A 313 -11.81 -14.52 21.17
N TRP A 314 -12.63 -14.07 20.21
CA TRP A 314 -12.23 -13.89 18.82
C TRP A 314 -11.01 -12.98 18.69
N MET A 315 -10.99 -11.82 19.34
CA MET A 315 -9.84 -10.91 19.29
C MET A 315 -8.56 -11.57 19.81
N GLY A 316 -8.61 -12.26 20.95
CA GLY A 316 -7.42 -12.90 21.52
C GLY A 316 -6.91 -14.09 20.70
N VAL A 317 -7.82 -14.94 20.20
CA VAL A 317 -7.46 -16.03 19.27
C VAL A 317 -6.89 -15.45 17.98
N TYR A 318 -7.44 -14.33 17.48
CA TYR A 318 -6.95 -13.74 16.25
C TYR A 318 -5.57 -13.09 16.42
N CYS A 319 -5.27 -12.49 17.58
CA CYS A 319 -3.91 -12.08 17.93
C CYS A 319 -2.93 -13.26 17.85
N ALA A 320 -3.28 -14.43 18.39
CA ALA A 320 -2.42 -15.61 18.32
C ALA A 320 -2.20 -16.08 16.87
N ILE A 321 -3.26 -16.10 16.05
CA ILE A 321 -3.16 -16.42 14.61
C ILE A 321 -2.27 -15.41 13.88
N LEU A 322 -2.35 -14.11 14.21
CA LEU A 322 -1.52 -13.08 13.60
C LEU A 322 -0.05 -13.21 14.02
N VAL A 323 0.24 -13.56 15.27
CA VAL A 323 1.61 -13.89 15.73
C VAL A 323 2.18 -15.06 14.94
N VAL A 324 1.40 -16.14 14.80
CA VAL A 324 1.78 -17.30 13.97
C VAL A 324 1.94 -16.88 12.49
N GLY A 325 1.06 -16.03 11.99
CA GLY A 325 1.11 -15.51 10.63
C GLY A 325 2.36 -14.68 10.34
N VAL A 326 2.82 -13.85 11.30
CA VAL A 326 4.09 -13.11 11.19
C VAL A 326 5.28 -14.07 11.15
N PHE A 327 5.23 -15.16 11.92
CA PHE A 327 6.28 -16.17 11.95
C PHE A 327 6.33 -17.01 10.67
N ILE A 328 5.19 -17.55 10.23
CA ILE A 328 5.08 -18.37 9.02
C ILE A 328 5.30 -17.53 7.76
N GLY A 329 4.80 -16.30 7.74
CA GLY A 329 4.95 -15.38 6.61
C GLY A 329 6.36 -14.84 6.43
N ARG A 330 7.34 -15.25 7.26
CA ARG A 330 8.75 -14.87 7.12
C ARG A 330 9.24 -15.17 5.70
N GLU A 331 9.05 -16.39 5.21
CA GLU A 331 9.42 -16.80 3.84
C GLU A 331 8.35 -16.43 2.80
N SER A 332 7.51 -15.42 3.10
CA SER A 332 6.30 -15.06 2.36
C SER A 332 5.19 -16.11 2.41
N LEU A 333 4.00 -15.75 1.92
CA LEU A 333 2.86 -16.67 1.88
C LEU A 333 2.99 -17.66 0.70
N PRO A 334 2.65 -18.94 0.91
CA PRO A 334 2.49 -19.89 -0.19
C PRO A 334 1.55 -19.31 -1.26
N VAL A 335 1.82 -19.61 -2.54
CA VAL A 335 1.04 -19.19 -3.73
C VAL A 335 1.28 -17.78 -4.24
N ILE A 336 1.42 -16.74 -3.40
CA ILE A 336 1.59 -15.35 -3.88
C ILE A 336 3.04 -14.87 -3.78
N GLY A 337 3.78 -15.30 -2.76
CA GLY A 337 5.22 -15.05 -2.65
C GLY A 337 5.65 -13.59 -2.54
N LEU A 338 4.77 -12.66 -2.11
CA LEU A 338 5.06 -11.21 -2.03
C LEU A 338 4.61 -10.52 -0.72
N LEU A 339 4.23 -11.26 0.33
CA LEU A 339 3.87 -10.64 1.61
C LEU A 339 5.11 -10.40 2.46
N TRP A 340 5.46 -9.13 2.70
CA TRP A 340 6.43 -8.76 3.72
C TRP A 340 5.80 -8.87 5.12
N ASN A 341 6.30 -9.80 5.94
CA ASN A 341 5.65 -10.21 7.19
C ASN A 341 5.37 -9.12 8.24
N PRO A 342 6.14 -8.01 8.38
CA PRO A 342 5.82 -6.96 9.33
C PRO A 342 4.49 -6.27 9.05
N ARG A 343 3.98 -6.36 7.82
CA ARG A 343 2.69 -5.78 7.41
C ARG A 343 1.48 -6.40 8.11
N LEU A 344 1.66 -7.51 8.83
CA LEU A 344 0.63 -8.11 9.69
C LEU A 344 0.62 -7.54 11.13
N LEU A 345 1.71 -6.90 11.56
CA LEU A 345 1.85 -6.38 12.93
C LEU A 345 0.82 -5.30 13.30
N PRO A 346 0.41 -4.36 12.42
CA PRO A 346 -0.58 -3.35 12.78
C PRO A 346 -1.91 -3.95 13.25
N PHE A 347 -2.34 -5.06 12.65
CA PHE A 347 -3.54 -5.77 13.05
C PHE A 347 -3.43 -6.34 14.46
N LEU A 348 -2.27 -6.94 14.78
CA LEU A 348 -1.95 -7.47 16.11
C LEU A 348 -1.97 -6.34 17.14
N TYR A 349 -1.33 -5.21 16.85
CA TYR A 349 -1.25 -4.08 17.76
C TYR A 349 -2.64 -3.49 18.06
N LEU A 350 -3.45 -3.25 17.02
CA LEU A 350 -4.80 -2.71 17.19
C LEU A 350 -5.67 -3.60 18.09
N LEU A 351 -5.71 -4.92 17.81
CA LEU A 351 -6.49 -5.86 18.60
C LEU A 351 -5.96 -5.99 20.04
N ARG A 352 -4.63 -5.93 20.22
CA ARG A 352 -4.00 -5.92 21.53
C ARG A 352 -4.36 -4.66 22.34
N TYR A 353 -4.35 -3.47 21.74
CA TYR A 353 -4.81 -2.25 22.40
C TYR A 353 -6.29 -2.31 22.79
N MET A 354 -7.14 -2.92 21.97
CA MET A 354 -8.55 -3.14 22.30
C MET A 354 -8.73 -4.08 23.50
N LEU A 355 -8.02 -5.21 23.51
CA LEU A 355 -8.02 -6.16 24.62
C LEU A 355 -7.44 -5.53 25.89
N MET A 356 -6.40 -4.70 25.77
CA MET A 356 -5.84 -3.94 26.89
C MET A 356 -6.92 -3.04 27.51
N MET A 357 -7.64 -2.26 26.73
CA MET A 357 -8.70 -1.38 27.25
C MET A 357 -9.83 -2.15 27.95
N ILE A 358 -10.23 -3.31 27.39
CA ILE A 358 -11.17 -4.22 28.05
C ILE A 358 -10.59 -4.75 29.36
N GLY A 359 -9.32 -5.15 29.36
CA GLY A 359 -8.64 -5.71 30.52
C GLY A 359 -8.45 -4.73 31.67
N ILE A 360 -8.07 -3.48 31.39
CA ILE A 360 -7.97 -2.43 32.42
C ILE A 360 -9.35 -2.24 33.07
N TYR A 361 -10.42 -2.10 32.25
CA TYR A 361 -11.78 -1.94 32.76
C TYR A 361 -12.22 -3.11 33.63
N GLU A 362 -12.00 -4.34 33.17
CA GLU A 362 -12.41 -5.54 33.89
C GLU A 362 -11.54 -5.81 35.14
N PHE A 363 -10.26 -5.45 35.11
CA PHE A 363 -9.38 -5.51 36.27
C PHE A 363 -9.85 -4.57 37.38
N VAL A 364 -10.17 -3.32 37.05
CA VAL A 364 -10.69 -2.35 38.03
C VAL A 364 -12.01 -2.82 38.62
N ILE A 365 -12.94 -3.34 37.80
CA ILE A 365 -14.18 -3.92 38.32
C ILE A 365 -13.89 -5.08 39.28
N GLY A 366 -12.92 -5.94 38.93
CA GLY A 366 -12.50 -7.06 39.78
C GLY A 366 -11.97 -6.59 41.13
N VAL A 367 -11.07 -5.60 41.14
CA VAL A 367 -10.48 -5.04 42.36
C VAL A 367 -11.53 -4.36 43.24
N VAL A 368 -12.40 -3.52 42.66
CA VAL A 368 -13.46 -2.85 43.44
C VAL A 368 -14.44 -3.88 44.02
N ARG A 369 -14.79 -4.91 43.25
CA ARG A 369 -15.66 -5.99 43.75
C ARG A 369 -15.00 -6.78 44.87
N PHE A 370 -13.71 -7.07 44.76
CA PHE A 370 -12.95 -7.74 45.81
C PHE A 370 -12.97 -6.93 47.11
N TYR A 371 -12.66 -5.63 47.03
CA TYR A 371 -12.68 -4.74 48.20
C TYR A 371 -14.09 -4.59 48.81
N GLN A 372 -15.14 -4.55 47.99
CA GLN A 372 -16.53 -4.55 48.49
C GLN A 372 -16.88 -5.84 49.23
N LEU A 373 -16.47 -7.00 48.70
CA LEU A 373 -16.68 -8.30 49.33
C LEU A 373 -15.89 -8.43 50.63
N GLU A 374 -14.62 -8.00 50.64
CA GLU A 374 -13.78 -7.97 51.84
C GLU A 374 -14.43 -7.10 52.92
N ARG A 375 -14.85 -5.87 52.59
CA ARG A 375 -15.50 -4.98 53.54
C ARG A 375 -16.81 -5.55 54.09
N LEU A 376 -17.60 -6.21 53.25
CA LEU A 376 -18.81 -6.91 53.68
C LEU A 376 -18.49 -8.09 54.60
N ALA A 377 -17.48 -8.89 54.26
CA ALA A 377 -17.03 -10.01 55.09
C ALA A 377 -16.51 -9.52 56.44
N SER A 378 -15.68 -8.47 56.48
CA SER A 378 -15.19 -7.87 57.72
C SER A 378 -16.33 -7.31 58.58
N ARG A 379 -17.36 -6.70 57.98
CA ARG A 379 -18.55 -6.22 58.71
C ARG A 379 -19.40 -7.36 59.25
N ALA A 380 -19.63 -8.40 58.46
CA ALA A 380 -20.36 -9.59 58.90
C ALA A 380 -19.64 -10.29 60.06
N LEU A 381 -18.31 -10.39 60.01
CA LEU A 381 -17.48 -10.92 61.10
C LEU A 381 -17.54 -10.02 62.35
N ALA A 382 -17.60 -8.69 62.19
CA ALA A 382 -17.65 -7.75 63.31
C ALA A 382 -19.01 -7.60 63.98
N GLN A 383 -20.13 -7.80 63.26
CA GLN A 383 -21.48 -7.54 63.78
C GLN A 383 -22.22 -8.77 64.32
N GLN A 384 -21.69 -9.99 64.19
CA GLN A 384 -22.28 -11.24 64.71
C GLN A 384 -23.77 -11.48 64.34
N ASN A 385 -24.33 -10.74 63.38
CA ASN A 385 -25.71 -10.80 62.94
C ASN A 385 -25.78 -11.32 61.49
N GLN A 386 -26.66 -12.30 61.27
CA GLN A 386 -27.05 -12.78 59.94
C GLN A 386 -28.03 -11.78 59.29
N GLU A 387 -27.53 -10.68 58.75
CA GLU A 387 -28.34 -9.90 57.82
C GLU A 387 -28.46 -10.64 56.46
N PRO A 388 -29.63 -10.57 55.79
CA PRO A 388 -29.80 -11.17 54.49
C PRO A 388 -28.82 -10.55 53.48
N LEU A 389 -28.15 -11.40 52.70
CA LEU A 389 -27.26 -10.99 51.60
C LEU A 389 -28.01 -10.09 50.61
N VAL A 390 -27.88 -8.77 50.77
CA VAL A 390 -28.30 -7.81 49.73
C VAL A 390 -27.47 -8.12 48.48
N PRO A 391 -28.09 -8.34 47.31
CA PRO A 391 -27.33 -8.58 46.08
C PRO A 391 -26.41 -7.38 45.84
N LEU A 392 -25.10 -7.62 45.79
CA LEU A 392 -24.14 -6.60 45.37
C LEU A 392 -24.56 -6.10 43.98
N VAL A 393 -25.05 -4.86 43.91
CA VAL A 393 -25.37 -4.22 42.63
C VAL A 393 -24.14 -4.29 41.76
N SER A 394 -24.26 -4.89 40.58
CA SER A 394 -23.13 -5.02 39.68
C SER A 394 -22.64 -3.62 39.31
N LEU A 395 -21.38 -3.28 39.59
CA LEU A 395 -20.78 -2.01 39.14
C LEU A 395 -20.92 -1.79 37.63
N ARG A 396 -21.08 -2.88 36.87
CA ARG A 396 -21.35 -2.88 35.43
C ARG A 396 -22.73 -2.32 35.07
N GLU A 397 -23.70 -2.38 35.98
CA GLU A 397 -25.05 -1.84 35.81
C GLU A 397 -25.13 -0.36 36.22
N GLY A 398 -24.15 0.13 36.97
CA GLY A 398 -24.05 1.53 37.39
C GLY A 398 -23.62 2.45 36.25
N SER A 399 -24.57 3.13 35.62
CA SER A 399 -24.29 4.12 34.57
C SER A 399 -23.29 5.19 35.01
N ARG A 400 -23.35 5.63 36.28
CA ARG A 400 -22.41 6.59 36.88
C ARG A 400 -20.96 6.10 36.87
N PHE A 401 -20.72 4.84 37.22
CA PHE A 401 -19.37 4.27 37.22
C PHE A 401 -18.80 4.24 35.80
N GLY A 402 -19.57 3.76 34.82
CA GLY A 402 -19.14 3.74 33.42
C GLY A 402 -18.82 5.14 32.89
N ILE A 403 -19.61 6.15 33.29
CA ILE A 403 -19.41 7.56 32.94
C ILE A 403 -18.11 8.12 33.55
N SER A 404 -17.89 7.92 34.85
CA SER A 404 -16.65 8.37 35.50
C SER A 404 -15.43 7.67 34.92
N TRP A 405 -15.55 6.37 34.63
CA TRP A 405 -14.46 5.57 34.09
C TRP A 405 -14.03 6.04 32.70
N ILE A 406 -14.99 6.21 31.78
CA ILE A 406 -14.66 6.67 30.43
C ILE A 406 -14.13 8.12 30.44
N ALA A 407 -14.62 8.97 31.34
CA ALA A 407 -14.08 10.33 31.50
C ALA A 407 -12.61 10.30 31.97
N ILE A 408 -12.29 9.48 32.98
CA ILE A 408 -10.91 9.31 33.45
C ILE A 408 -10.02 8.76 32.32
N MET A 409 -10.47 7.72 31.62
CA MET A 409 -9.69 7.14 30.53
C MET A 409 -9.49 8.11 29.37
N ALA A 410 -10.51 8.88 29.00
CA ALA A 410 -10.38 9.90 27.96
C ALA A 410 -9.37 10.99 28.37
N LEU A 411 -9.45 11.48 29.61
CA LEU A 411 -8.50 12.46 30.14
C LEU A 411 -7.07 11.90 30.21
N LEU A 412 -6.89 10.63 30.58
CA LEU A 412 -5.59 9.97 30.59
C LEU A 412 -5.01 9.84 29.18
N VAL A 413 -5.79 9.37 28.22
CA VAL A 413 -5.34 9.21 26.83
C VAL A 413 -4.98 10.56 26.22
N VAL A 414 -5.86 11.57 26.35
CA VAL A 414 -5.59 12.94 25.88
C VAL A 414 -4.39 13.54 26.62
N GLY A 415 -4.26 13.29 27.92
CA GLY A 415 -3.13 13.76 28.73
C GLY A 415 -1.80 13.16 28.29
N ILE A 416 -1.75 11.84 28.05
CA ILE A 416 -0.54 11.14 27.56
C ILE A 416 -0.16 11.66 26.18
N ILE A 417 -1.13 11.76 25.26
CA ILE A 417 -0.88 12.25 23.91
C ILE A 417 -0.44 13.72 23.97
N GLY A 418 -1.19 14.60 24.63
CA GLY A 418 -0.81 16.01 24.76
C GLY A 418 0.55 16.21 25.43
N PHE A 419 0.91 15.39 26.43
CA PHE A 419 2.24 15.43 27.05
C PHE A 419 3.33 15.04 26.04
N ARG A 420 3.05 14.01 25.22
CA ARG A 420 3.95 13.55 24.15
C ARG A 420 4.13 14.59 23.05
N PHE A 421 3.06 15.27 22.64
CA PHE A 421 3.10 16.36 21.64
C PHE A 421 3.65 17.67 22.20
N GLN A 422 3.84 17.78 23.51
CA GLN A 422 4.29 19.00 24.18
C GLN A 422 3.27 20.16 24.07
N GLU A 423 1.98 19.81 24.04
CA GLU A 423 0.84 20.73 23.80
C GLU A 423 -0.16 20.78 24.97
N LEU A 424 0.25 20.33 26.16
CA LEU A 424 -0.63 20.42 27.34
C LEU A 424 -0.77 21.88 27.82
N PRO A 425 -1.96 22.28 28.27
CA PRO A 425 -2.16 23.60 28.85
C PRO A 425 -1.30 23.77 30.11
N LEU A 426 -0.84 25.00 30.35
CA LEU A 426 0.00 25.39 31.49
C LEU A 426 1.41 24.78 31.48
N SER A 427 1.85 24.25 30.34
CA SER A 427 3.24 23.83 30.15
C SER A 427 4.21 25.03 30.11
N LYS A 428 5.48 24.76 30.40
CA LYS A 428 6.57 25.75 30.34
C LYS A 428 7.78 25.13 29.68
N LEU A 429 8.49 25.93 28.89
CA LEU A 429 9.84 25.60 28.43
C LEU A 429 10.85 26.08 29.47
N VAL A 430 11.64 25.17 29.99
CA VAL A 430 12.64 25.46 31.03
C VAL A 430 14.00 25.00 30.53
N THR A 431 14.95 25.93 30.44
CA THR A 431 16.33 25.63 30.07
C THR A 431 17.12 25.25 31.31
N ASN A 432 17.79 24.09 31.28
CA ASN A 432 18.64 23.64 32.38
C ASN A 432 19.99 24.38 32.39
N SER A 433 20.77 24.23 33.46
CA SER A 433 22.11 24.82 33.61
C SER A 433 23.14 24.33 32.59
N SER A 434 22.81 23.29 31.82
CA SER A 434 23.62 22.75 30.72
C SER A 434 23.22 23.31 29.35
N GLY A 435 22.27 24.24 29.29
CA GLY A 435 21.78 24.86 28.04
C GLY A 435 20.74 24.03 27.26
N GLU A 436 20.30 22.87 27.77
CA GLU A 436 19.24 22.08 27.14
C GLU A 436 17.87 22.60 27.55
N THR A 437 17.02 22.91 26.57
CA THR A 437 15.62 23.30 26.80
C THR A 437 14.75 22.06 27.01
N GLN A 438 13.96 22.06 28.09
CA GLN A 438 13.09 20.96 28.49
C GLN A 438 11.63 21.42 28.48
N TYR A 439 10.74 20.54 28.02
CA TYR A 439 9.32 20.70 28.17
C TYR A 439 8.90 20.25 29.58
N GLN A 440 8.26 21.14 30.33
CA GLN A 440 7.78 20.88 31.68
C GLN A 440 6.27 21.04 31.77
N TRP A 441 5.60 20.03 32.32
CA TRP A 441 4.20 20.10 32.72
C TRP A 441 4.03 19.62 34.16
N GLY A 442 3.89 20.57 35.09
CA GLY A 442 3.89 20.30 36.53
C GLY A 442 5.22 19.68 37.00
N PRO A 443 5.20 18.50 37.67
CA PRO A 443 6.43 17.81 38.09
C PRO A 443 7.08 16.99 36.98
N LEU A 444 6.39 16.77 35.85
CA LEU A 444 6.90 15.97 34.74
C LEU A 444 7.77 16.84 33.81
N LYS A 445 8.93 16.31 33.41
CA LYS A 445 9.88 16.96 32.51
C LYS A 445 10.32 16.00 31.42
N THR A 446 10.46 16.48 30.19
CA THR A 446 11.04 15.74 29.07
C THR A 446 11.90 16.67 28.22
N LYS A 447 12.84 16.13 27.44
CA LYS A 447 13.61 16.92 26.48
C LYS A 447 12.65 17.56 25.46
N LEU A 448 12.91 18.82 25.10
CA LEU A 448 12.21 19.45 23.98
C LEU A 448 12.49 18.60 22.73
N SER A 449 11.45 18.06 22.13
CA SER A 449 11.55 17.37 20.84
C SER A 449 11.03 18.33 19.78
N ASN A 450 11.65 18.35 18.59
CA ASN A 450 11.02 18.98 17.44
C ASN A 450 9.63 18.33 17.28
N ASP A 451 8.58 19.16 17.29
CA ASP A 451 7.15 18.93 17.08
C ASP A 451 6.74 17.46 16.86
N GLY A 452 5.82 16.95 17.69
CA GLY A 452 5.44 15.53 17.75
C GLY A 452 5.48 14.83 16.39
N PHE A 453 6.24 13.74 16.31
CA PHE A 453 6.70 13.11 15.06
C PHE A 453 5.59 12.98 13.99
N VAL A 454 4.38 12.59 14.41
CA VAL A 454 3.21 12.48 13.52
C VAL A 454 2.69 13.82 12.96
N ASP A 455 2.68 14.89 13.77
CA ASP A 455 2.27 16.25 13.37
C ASP A 455 3.22 16.78 12.28
N GLY A 456 4.52 16.61 12.47
CA GLY A 456 5.55 17.00 11.50
C GLY A 456 5.37 16.33 10.13
N TRP A 457 4.98 15.05 10.09
CA TRP A 457 4.71 14.34 8.83
C TRP A 457 3.47 14.89 8.10
N ALA A 458 2.36 15.10 8.82
CA ALA A 458 1.15 15.66 8.21
C ALA A 458 1.40 17.07 7.65
N ARG A 459 2.09 17.91 8.44
CA ARG A 459 2.49 19.26 8.01
C ARG A 459 3.39 19.22 6.79
N TRP A 460 4.39 18.35 6.79
CA TRP A 460 5.30 18.15 5.65
C TRP A 460 4.56 17.73 4.39
N ASN A 461 3.65 16.77 4.48
CA ASN A 461 2.94 16.26 3.32
C ASN A 461 1.95 17.29 2.74
N PHE A 462 1.16 17.93 3.61
CA PHE A 462 0.05 18.78 3.19
C PHE A 462 0.42 20.26 2.97
N SER A 463 1.63 20.68 3.37
CA SER A 463 2.22 21.91 2.80
C SER A 463 2.38 21.80 1.28
N GLY A 464 2.43 20.57 0.76
CA GLY A 464 2.51 20.26 -0.65
C GLY A 464 3.87 20.58 -1.27
N TYR A 465 4.03 20.25 -2.56
CA TYR A 465 5.20 20.63 -3.35
C TYR A 465 5.35 22.15 -3.35
N GLU A 466 4.25 22.88 -3.52
CA GLU A 466 4.17 24.34 -3.59
C GLU A 466 4.58 25.04 -2.29
N GLY A 467 4.52 24.32 -1.15
CA GLY A 467 4.95 24.84 0.14
C GLY A 467 6.43 24.59 0.46
N LYS A 468 7.19 23.94 -0.43
CA LYS A 468 8.62 23.68 -0.22
C LYS A 468 9.46 24.87 -0.64
N SER A 469 10.53 25.14 0.09
CA SER A 469 11.46 26.23 -0.22
C SER A 469 12.11 26.06 -1.60
N ALA A 470 12.34 24.82 -2.03
CA ALA A 470 12.90 24.47 -3.33
C ALA A 470 11.83 24.24 -4.43
N TYR A 471 10.59 24.71 -4.24
CA TYR A 471 9.52 24.51 -5.23
C TYR A 471 9.83 25.15 -6.59
N ALA A 472 10.45 26.34 -6.60
CA ALA A 472 10.83 27.01 -7.84
C ALA A 472 11.80 26.13 -8.66
N GLU A 473 12.86 25.61 -8.02
CA GLU A 473 13.83 24.71 -8.67
C GLU A 473 13.16 23.43 -9.21
N TYR A 474 12.24 22.83 -8.45
CA TYR A 474 11.46 21.66 -8.90
C TYR A 474 10.56 22.00 -10.10
N ARG A 475 9.86 23.13 -10.05
CA ARG A 475 8.97 23.56 -11.13
C ARG A 475 9.76 23.86 -12.40
N ASP A 476 10.90 24.53 -12.27
CA ASP A 476 11.74 24.92 -13.40
C ASP A 476 12.27 23.69 -14.15
N VAL A 477 12.70 22.64 -13.43
CA VAL A 477 13.14 21.40 -14.10
C VAL A 477 11.98 20.65 -14.78
N VAL A 478 10.79 20.63 -14.17
CA VAL A 478 9.59 20.05 -14.77
C VAL A 478 9.19 20.82 -16.04
N GLU A 479 9.21 22.15 -16.00
CA GLU A 479 8.87 23.03 -17.12
C GLU A 479 9.92 22.93 -18.25
N THR A 480 11.20 22.79 -17.90
CA THR A 480 12.28 22.50 -18.86
C THR A 480 12.04 21.19 -19.60
N MET A 481 11.72 20.11 -18.87
CA MET A 481 11.41 18.82 -19.50
C MET A 481 10.17 18.90 -20.38
N LYS A 482 9.13 19.63 -19.95
CA LYS A 482 7.93 19.87 -20.75
C LYS A 482 8.28 20.55 -22.08
N ASN A 483 9.09 21.61 -22.03
CA ASN A 483 9.49 22.36 -23.22
C ASN A 483 10.30 21.50 -24.19
N LEU A 484 11.21 20.64 -23.68
CA LEU A 484 11.92 19.67 -24.52
C LEU A 484 10.95 18.68 -25.19
N GLY A 485 9.92 18.24 -24.47
CA GLY A 485 8.88 17.35 -25.01
C GLY A 485 8.04 17.99 -26.12
N GLU A 486 7.78 19.29 -26.04
CA GLU A 486 7.00 20.07 -27.02
C GLU A 486 7.85 20.52 -28.23
N ASP A 487 9.19 20.54 -28.10
CA ASP A 487 10.09 20.93 -29.18
C ASP A 487 10.17 19.85 -30.27
N SER A 488 9.93 20.23 -31.52
CA SER A 488 10.02 19.34 -32.69
C SER A 488 11.39 18.70 -32.92
N ALA A 489 12.49 19.33 -32.45
CA ALA A 489 13.84 18.78 -32.56
C ALA A 489 14.09 17.65 -31.54
N TYR A 490 13.40 17.69 -30.40
CA TYR A 490 13.62 16.77 -29.28
C TYR A 490 12.41 15.86 -29.07
N GLY A 491 11.22 16.37 -28.75
CA GLY A 491 9.98 15.60 -28.68
C GLY A 491 9.81 14.72 -27.44
N CYS A 492 8.67 14.05 -27.34
CA CYS A 492 8.34 13.20 -26.19
C CYS A 492 9.32 12.01 -26.01
N GLY A 493 9.44 11.53 -24.77
CA GLY A 493 10.33 10.43 -24.43
C GLY A 493 10.38 10.08 -22.94
N ARG A 494 11.04 8.97 -22.62
CA ARG A 494 11.27 8.55 -21.23
C ARG A 494 12.46 9.30 -20.64
N ALA A 495 12.32 9.74 -19.40
CA ALA A 495 13.39 10.36 -18.64
C ALA A 495 13.84 9.46 -17.48
N LEU A 496 15.14 9.24 -17.35
CA LEU A 496 15.77 8.72 -16.15
C LEU A 496 16.48 9.88 -15.44
N TRP A 497 16.27 10.01 -14.15
CA TRP A 497 16.87 11.05 -13.32
C TRP A 497 17.77 10.42 -12.26
N GLU A 498 18.87 11.11 -11.94
CA GLU A 498 19.81 10.66 -10.91
C GLU A 498 19.14 10.59 -9.52
N ASN A 499 19.33 9.47 -8.82
CA ASN A 499 18.87 9.31 -7.46
C ASN A 499 19.78 10.07 -6.48
N ASN A 500 19.20 10.94 -5.66
CA ASN A 500 19.93 11.65 -4.62
C ASN A 500 19.04 11.96 -3.39
N GLY A 501 19.57 11.80 -2.19
CA GLY A 501 18.86 12.10 -0.94
C GLY A 501 18.52 13.59 -0.76
N GLU A 502 19.30 14.49 -1.36
CA GLU A 502 19.05 15.94 -1.35
C GLU A 502 17.71 16.30 -2.01
N LEU A 503 17.22 15.47 -2.95
CA LEU A 503 15.95 15.68 -3.64
C LEU A 503 14.75 15.75 -2.68
N ASN A 504 14.90 15.26 -1.43
CA ASN A 504 13.90 15.47 -0.39
C ASN A 504 13.57 16.96 -0.15
N LYS A 505 14.44 17.91 -0.54
CA LYS A 505 14.14 19.35 -0.53
C LYS A 505 12.91 19.73 -1.36
N TYR A 506 12.56 18.93 -2.38
CA TYR A 506 11.33 19.08 -3.16
C TYR A 506 10.09 18.49 -2.47
N GLY A 507 10.24 17.89 -1.29
CA GLY A 507 9.17 17.28 -0.50
C GLY A 507 9.25 15.75 -0.43
N THR A 508 9.91 15.10 -1.39
CA THR A 508 10.23 13.67 -1.38
C THR A 508 11.40 13.43 -2.33
N THR A 509 12.25 12.45 -2.05
CA THR A 509 13.34 12.05 -2.95
C THR A 509 12.85 11.54 -4.30
N MET A 510 11.55 11.25 -4.40
CA MET A 510 10.88 10.65 -5.56
C MET A 510 10.07 11.68 -6.37
N ALA A 511 10.33 12.98 -6.20
CA ALA A 511 9.49 14.05 -6.77
C ALA A 511 9.35 14.00 -8.30
N LEU A 512 10.38 13.50 -9.00
CA LEU A 512 10.41 13.37 -10.46
C LEU A 512 9.66 12.12 -10.99
N MET A 513 9.11 11.27 -10.12
CA MET A 513 8.09 10.29 -10.53
C MET A 513 6.85 10.98 -11.13
N LEU A 514 6.59 12.25 -10.78
CA LEU A 514 5.45 13.03 -11.31
C LEU A 514 5.72 13.76 -12.62
N LEU A 515 6.90 13.64 -13.26
CA LEU A 515 7.13 14.18 -14.61
C LEU A 515 5.97 13.88 -15.59
N PRO A 516 5.47 12.63 -15.71
CA PRO A 516 4.33 12.34 -16.58
C PRO A 516 3.04 13.07 -16.18
N HIS A 517 2.80 13.28 -14.88
CA HIS A 517 1.63 14.02 -14.41
C HIS A 517 1.66 15.48 -14.89
N TRP A 518 2.82 16.13 -14.81
CA TRP A 518 2.97 17.53 -15.19
C TRP A 518 3.10 17.76 -16.70
N THR A 519 3.59 16.76 -17.42
CA THR A 519 3.82 16.82 -18.88
C THR A 519 2.74 16.09 -19.69
N LYS A 520 1.65 15.66 -19.04
CA LYS A 520 0.53 14.91 -19.67
C LYS A 520 1.01 13.67 -20.43
N GLY A 521 1.95 12.92 -19.85
CA GLY A 521 2.50 11.69 -20.41
C GLY A 521 3.54 11.89 -21.52
N CYS A 522 3.81 13.12 -21.98
CA CYS A 522 4.83 13.35 -23.02
C CYS A 522 6.25 13.03 -22.51
N ILE A 523 6.59 13.44 -21.27
CA ILE A 523 7.81 13.01 -20.61
C ILE A 523 7.48 11.96 -19.56
N GLY A 524 7.76 10.70 -19.88
CA GLY A 524 7.67 9.61 -18.92
C GLY A 524 8.80 9.66 -17.88
N SER A 525 8.62 8.96 -16.76
CA SER A 525 9.65 8.80 -15.73
C SER A 525 10.06 7.34 -15.64
N MET A 526 11.35 7.03 -15.65
CA MET A 526 11.80 5.63 -15.54
C MET A 526 11.59 5.05 -14.14
N GLU A 527 11.27 5.89 -13.16
CA GLU A 527 10.92 5.50 -11.80
C GLU A 527 9.48 5.92 -11.45
N GLY A 528 8.77 5.11 -10.66
CA GLY A 528 7.37 5.33 -10.30
C GLY A 528 6.97 4.61 -9.01
N LEU A 529 5.77 4.87 -8.51
CA LEU A 529 5.37 4.27 -7.22
C LEU A 529 5.05 2.77 -7.32
N ASN A 530 4.54 2.31 -8.46
CA ASN A 530 4.01 0.96 -8.59
C ASN A 530 5.08 -0.05 -9.06
N PHE A 531 6.20 -0.13 -8.34
CA PHE A 531 7.38 -0.92 -8.73
C PHE A 531 7.08 -2.41 -8.96
N GLU A 532 6.25 -3.06 -8.15
CA GLU A 532 5.93 -4.49 -8.37
C GLU A 532 5.05 -4.73 -9.60
N ALA A 533 4.45 -3.69 -10.18
CA ALA A 533 3.55 -3.86 -11.32
C ALA A 533 4.29 -4.03 -12.65
N ALA A 534 5.53 -3.54 -12.77
CA ALA A 534 6.28 -3.54 -14.01
C ALA A 534 7.40 -4.57 -13.99
N GLY A 535 7.40 -5.55 -14.90
CA GLY A 535 8.49 -6.53 -14.98
C GLY A 535 9.85 -5.94 -15.39
N THR A 536 9.88 -4.66 -15.75
CA THR A 536 11.07 -3.87 -16.12
C THR A 536 11.73 -3.15 -14.95
N THR A 537 11.09 -3.12 -13.77
CA THR A 537 11.59 -2.47 -12.55
C THR A 537 13.02 -2.84 -12.16
N PRO A 538 13.46 -4.13 -12.20
CA PRO A 538 14.84 -4.49 -11.85
C PRO A 538 15.88 -3.78 -12.73
N TYR A 539 15.60 -3.69 -14.03
CA TYR A 539 16.52 -3.10 -15.01
C TYR A 539 16.56 -1.58 -14.90
N HIS A 540 15.44 -0.95 -14.54
CA HIS A 540 15.45 0.46 -14.13
C HIS A 540 16.43 0.68 -12.98
N PHE A 541 16.32 -0.08 -11.88
CA PHE A 541 17.20 0.17 -10.72
C PHE A 541 18.68 -0.13 -11.00
N ILE A 542 18.99 -1.13 -11.85
CA ILE A 542 20.35 -1.37 -12.35
C ILE A 542 20.85 -0.14 -13.14
N THR A 543 20.02 0.40 -14.02
CA THR A 543 20.34 1.59 -14.83
C THR A 543 20.50 2.83 -13.96
N ALA A 544 19.58 3.04 -13.01
CA ALA A 544 19.60 4.18 -12.11
C ALA A 544 20.84 4.17 -11.23
N ALA A 545 21.29 3.02 -10.75
CA ALA A 545 22.56 2.89 -10.03
C ALA A 545 23.74 3.30 -10.92
N ALA A 546 23.83 2.75 -12.14
CA ALA A 546 24.89 3.10 -13.09
C ALA A 546 24.93 4.59 -13.45
N MET A 547 23.77 5.25 -13.46
CA MET A 547 23.65 6.66 -13.78
C MET A 547 23.55 7.58 -12.55
N SER A 548 23.77 7.09 -11.34
CA SER A 548 23.74 7.92 -10.14
C SER A 548 25.04 7.82 -9.37
N LYS A 549 25.46 8.91 -8.71
CA LYS A 549 26.61 8.86 -7.78
C LYS A 549 26.48 7.71 -6.78
N ARG A 550 25.26 7.52 -6.25
CA ARG A 550 24.90 6.42 -5.35
C ARG A 550 23.40 6.23 -5.34
N SER A 551 22.94 5.01 -5.62
CA SER A 551 21.52 4.67 -5.55
C SER A 551 21.12 3.99 -4.24
N SER A 552 19.81 4.01 -3.94
CA SER A 552 19.20 3.35 -2.77
C SER A 552 19.02 1.84 -2.95
N ASN A 553 19.04 1.36 -4.20
CA ASN A 553 19.02 -0.06 -4.57
C ASN A 553 17.88 -0.87 -3.92
N PRO A 554 16.60 -0.50 -4.16
CA PRO A 554 15.46 -1.04 -3.41
C PRO A 554 15.08 -2.48 -3.78
N VAL A 555 15.37 -2.93 -5.02
CA VAL A 555 15.24 -4.36 -5.37
C VAL A 555 16.46 -5.08 -4.83
N ARG A 556 16.27 -5.95 -3.85
CA ARG A 556 17.40 -6.63 -3.22
C ARG A 556 17.95 -7.74 -4.12
N GLU A 557 19.11 -8.27 -3.76
CA GLU A 557 19.82 -9.35 -4.48
C GLU A 557 20.32 -8.99 -5.90
N LEU A 558 19.91 -7.86 -6.50
CA LEU A 558 20.49 -7.40 -7.76
C LEU A 558 21.97 -7.01 -7.58
N ARG A 559 22.68 -6.99 -8.72
CA ARG A 559 24.06 -6.55 -8.86
C ARG A 559 24.05 -5.12 -9.39
N TYR A 560 24.59 -4.19 -8.61
CA TYR A 560 24.57 -2.76 -8.91
C TYR A 560 25.98 -2.23 -9.10
N ASP A 561 26.17 -1.40 -10.11
CA ASP A 561 27.42 -0.70 -10.42
C ASP A 561 27.16 0.80 -10.29
N ASP A 562 27.37 1.40 -9.11
CA ASP A 562 27.10 2.83 -8.91
C ASP A 562 28.07 3.71 -9.75
N ASN A 563 27.55 4.81 -10.30
CA ASN A 563 28.31 5.87 -10.98
C ASN A 563 29.22 5.39 -12.13
N ASN A 564 28.69 4.52 -12.99
CA ASN A 564 29.37 3.97 -14.15
C ASN A 564 28.57 4.26 -15.44
N ALA A 565 28.70 5.48 -15.97
CA ALA A 565 27.97 5.88 -17.17
C ALA A 565 28.39 5.09 -18.43
N GLY A 566 29.59 4.49 -18.44
CA GLY A 566 30.01 3.61 -19.54
C GLY A 566 29.11 2.39 -19.70
N LEU A 567 28.70 1.76 -18.60
CA LEU A 567 27.65 0.73 -18.62
C LEU A 567 26.26 1.35 -18.74
N GLY A 568 26.01 2.45 -18.00
CA GLY A 568 24.71 3.09 -17.90
C GLY A 568 24.15 3.59 -19.23
N VAL A 569 24.98 4.09 -20.16
CA VAL A 569 24.55 4.49 -21.50
C VAL A 569 23.92 3.34 -22.28
N ARG A 570 24.54 2.15 -22.24
CA ARG A 570 23.96 0.97 -22.89
C ARG A 570 22.63 0.60 -22.25
N TYR A 571 22.56 0.62 -20.93
CA TYR A 571 21.32 0.34 -20.20
C TYR A 571 20.20 1.33 -20.55
N LEU A 572 20.49 2.63 -20.65
CA LEU A 572 19.56 3.67 -21.10
C LEU A 572 19.05 3.37 -22.51
N GLN A 573 19.94 3.01 -23.43
CA GLN A 573 19.59 2.64 -24.81
C GLN A 573 18.68 1.41 -24.84
N GLU A 574 19.05 0.33 -24.16
CA GLU A 574 18.24 -0.91 -24.13
C GLU A 574 16.85 -0.69 -23.52
N LEU A 575 16.74 0.23 -22.56
CA LEU A 575 15.46 0.61 -21.96
C LEU A 575 14.67 1.66 -22.78
N GLY A 576 15.22 2.15 -23.89
CA GLY A 576 14.61 3.19 -24.72
C GLY A 576 14.42 4.50 -23.96
N VAL A 577 15.38 4.85 -23.11
CA VAL A 577 15.39 6.10 -22.36
C VAL A 577 15.93 7.21 -23.24
N ARG A 578 15.12 8.24 -23.48
CA ARG A 578 15.48 9.36 -24.36
C ARG A 578 16.26 10.44 -23.63
N TYR A 579 15.93 10.68 -22.37
CA TYR A 579 16.53 11.73 -21.55
C TYR A 579 17.17 11.18 -20.30
N TYR A 580 18.39 11.62 -20.01
CA TYR A 580 19.05 11.42 -18.74
C TYR A 580 19.23 12.76 -18.03
N MET A 581 18.79 12.86 -16.78
CA MET A 581 18.87 14.06 -15.95
C MET A 581 19.91 13.84 -14.85
N ALA A 582 21.08 14.44 -15.00
CA ALA A 582 22.18 14.38 -14.03
C ALA A 582 22.07 15.53 -13.02
N PHE A 583 22.46 15.31 -11.77
CA PHE A 583 22.33 16.28 -10.67
C PHE A 583 23.66 16.54 -9.96
N THR A 584 24.41 15.49 -9.60
CA THR A 584 25.67 15.62 -8.87
C THR A 584 26.83 15.90 -9.82
N PRO A 585 27.87 16.63 -9.37
CA PRO A 585 29.09 16.80 -10.15
C PRO A 585 29.69 15.48 -10.62
N GLU A 586 29.68 14.44 -9.78
CA GLU A 586 30.24 13.14 -10.13
C GLU A 586 29.48 12.45 -11.28
N ALA A 587 28.15 12.48 -11.26
CA ALA A 587 27.34 11.89 -12.32
C ALA A 587 27.37 12.74 -13.61
N ILE A 588 27.48 14.06 -13.48
CA ILE A 588 27.67 14.99 -14.61
C ILE A 588 29.02 14.73 -15.31
N ASP A 589 30.10 14.57 -14.54
CA ASP A 589 31.43 14.31 -15.09
C ASP A 589 31.50 12.95 -15.80
N GLN A 590 30.85 11.92 -15.22
CA GLN A 590 30.66 10.64 -15.89
C GLN A 590 29.88 10.80 -17.19
N ALA A 591 28.77 11.55 -17.19
CA ALA A 591 27.95 11.76 -18.38
C ALA A 591 28.70 12.48 -19.50
N LYS A 592 29.47 13.54 -19.18
CA LYS A 592 30.28 14.31 -20.14
C LYS A 592 31.33 13.48 -20.85
N SER A 593 31.79 12.38 -20.24
CA SER A 593 32.75 11.47 -20.86
C SER A 593 32.13 10.55 -21.92
N GLN A 594 30.80 10.52 -22.05
CA GLN A 594 30.10 9.62 -22.95
C GLN A 594 29.60 10.35 -24.20
N SER A 595 30.12 9.99 -25.37
CA SER A 595 29.74 10.60 -26.65
C SER A 595 28.27 10.39 -27.03
N ALA A 596 27.61 9.37 -26.46
CA ALA A 596 26.20 9.07 -26.68
C ALA A 596 25.24 9.95 -25.86
N LEU A 597 25.75 10.77 -24.95
CA LEU A 597 24.97 11.70 -24.12
C LEU A 597 25.21 13.13 -24.60
N VAL A 598 24.24 13.67 -25.32
CA VAL A 598 24.31 15.04 -25.87
C VAL A 598 23.57 15.97 -24.92
N GLU A 599 24.26 16.96 -24.35
CA GLU A 599 23.61 17.96 -23.50
C GLU A 599 22.61 18.78 -24.32
N VAL A 600 21.36 18.87 -23.85
CA VAL A 600 20.27 19.59 -24.53
C VAL A 600 19.65 20.70 -23.69
N ALA A 601 19.82 20.66 -22.37
CA ALA A 601 19.34 21.71 -21.48
C ALA A 601 20.05 21.67 -20.12
N GLN A 602 19.97 22.78 -19.39
CA GLN A 602 20.35 22.88 -17.99
C GLN A 602 19.25 23.63 -17.22
N SER A 603 18.87 23.13 -16.04
CA SER A 603 17.89 23.75 -15.15
C SER A 603 18.37 23.71 -13.70
N GLY A 604 18.92 24.82 -13.21
CA GLY A 604 19.55 24.88 -11.90
C GLY A 604 20.68 23.85 -11.79
N PRO A 605 20.65 22.94 -10.79
CA PRO A 605 21.66 21.88 -10.64
C PRO A 605 21.52 20.74 -11.66
N TRP A 606 20.40 20.66 -12.40
CA TRP A 606 20.15 19.58 -13.34
C TRP A 606 20.77 19.84 -14.71
N VAL A 607 21.54 18.89 -15.22
CA VAL A 607 22.00 18.86 -16.61
C VAL A 607 21.27 17.73 -17.34
N ILE A 608 20.63 18.07 -18.46
CA ILE A 608 19.75 17.16 -19.20
C ILE A 608 20.44 16.76 -20.49
N TYR A 609 20.60 15.45 -20.66
CA TYR A 609 21.21 14.83 -21.83
C TYR A 609 20.17 14.08 -22.66
N GLN A 610 20.22 14.23 -23.97
CA GLN A 610 19.57 13.32 -24.90
C GLN A 610 20.47 12.09 -25.13
N VAL A 611 19.87 10.90 -25.04
CA VAL A 611 20.54 9.62 -25.24
C VAL A 611 20.42 9.20 -26.70
N ALA A 612 21.55 9.05 -27.40
CA ALA A 612 21.59 8.54 -28.76
C ALA A 612 21.16 7.06 -28.84
N ASN A 613 20.59 6.63 -29.96
CA ASN A 613 20.19 5.23 -30.25
C ASN A 613 19.17 4.63 -29.26
N SER A 614 18.27 5.47 -28.75
CA SER A 614 17.25 5.12 -27.75
C SER A 614 15.87 4.82 -28.35
N ASP A 615 15.78 4.53 -29.66
CA ASP A 615 14.53 4.28 -30.37
C ASP A 615 13.68 3.19 -29.72
N LEU A 616 12.36 3.38 -29.66
CA LEU A 616 11.45 2.45 -29.00
C LEU A 616 11.19 1.16 -29.81
N VAL A 617 11.32 1.23 -31.13
CA VAL A 617 11.06 0.10 -32.03
C VAL A 617 12.22 -0.04 -32.99
N VAL A 618 12.91 -1.18 -32.93
CA VAL A 618 14.13 -1.42 -33.70
C VAL A 618 14.14 -2.82 -34.31
N SER A 619 14.70 -2.95 -35.51
CA SER A 619 14.94 -4.27 -36.12
C SER A 619 16.07 -4.98 -35.39
N LEU A 620 15.92 -6.29 -35.15
CA LEU A 620 17.01 -7.10 -34.62
C LEU A 620 17.94 -7.54 -35.74
N ALA A 621 19.26 -7.49 -35.48
CA ALA A 621 20.29 -7.94 -36.43
C ALA A 621 20.47 -9.46 -36.43
N THR A 622 20.06 -10.15 -35.36
CA THR A 622 20.13 -11.59 -35.21
C THR A 622 18.79 -12.14 -34.74
N GLN A 623 18.47 -13.37 -35.15
CA GLN A 623 17.26 -14.04 -34.72
C GLN A 623 17.33 -14.34 -33.21
N PRO A 624 16.28 -14.05 -32.43
CA PRO A 624 16.24 -14.40 -31.02
C PRO A 624 16.34 -15.90 -30.76
N VAL A 625 16.76 -16.25 -29.54
CA VAL A 625 16.83 -17.64 -29.05
C VAL A 625 15.88 -17.88 -27.90
N VAL A 626 15.13 -18.99 -27.93
CA VAL A 626 14.21 -19.36 -26.85
C VAL A 626 15.01 -19.99 -25.71
N ALA A 627 15.12 -19.27 -24.59
CA ALA A 627 15.91 -19.69 -23.44
C ALA A 627 15.03 -20.38 -22.39
N LYS A 628 15.39 -21.63 -22.05
CA LYS A 628 14.73 -22.40 -21.00
C LYS A 628 15.64 -22.50 -19.78
N ASN A 629 15.09 -22.16 -18.62
CA ASN A 629 15.76 -22.25 -17.33
C ASN A 629 14.99 -23.22 -16.43
N SER A 630 15.71 -24.05 -15.67
CA SER A 630 15.20 -25.07 -14.76
C SER A 630 14.64 -24.52 -13.46
N SER A 631 14.82 -23.22 -13.15
CA SER A 631 14.31 -22.57 -11.94
C SER A 631 12.79 -22.74 -11.79
N GLY A 632 12.34 -23.17 -10.60
CA GLY A 632 10.94 -23.51 -10.31
C GLY A 632 10.01 -22.31 -10.18
N ASP A 633 10.53 -21.13 -9.80
CA ASP A 633 9.75 -19.88 -9.73
C ASP A 633 9.81 -19.14 -11.08
N PRO A 634 8.68 -18.93 -11.77
CA PRO A 634 8.63 -18.17 -13.01
C PRO A 634 9.16 -16.74 -12.92
N LYS A 635 9.04 -16.08 -11.76
CA LYS A 635 9.56 -14.72 -11.54
C LYS A 635 11.08 -14.73 -11.53
N GLU A 636 11.65 -15.57 -10.66
CA GLU A 636 13.10 -15.74 -10.52
C GLU A 636 13.74 -16.18 -11.84
N ARG A 637 13.12 -17.15 -12.51
CA ARG A 637 13.58 -17.69 -13.79
C ARG A 637 13.82 -16.59 -14.82
N TRP A 638 12.87 -15.67 -14.95
CA TRP A 638 12.99 -14.59 -15.91
C TRP A 638 13.91 -13.48 -15.43
N LEU A 639 13.93 -13.21 -14.12
CA LEU A 639 14.84 -12.24 -13.53
C LEU A 639 16.31 -12.64 -13.79
N GLU A 640 16.66 -13.91 -13.60
CA GLU A 640 18.00 -14.45 -13.89
C GLU A 640 18.37 -14.29 -15.37
N ILE A 641 17.51 -14.73 -16.30
CA ILE A 641 17.76 -14.61 -17.75
C ILE A 641 17.89 -13.13 -18.15
N GLY A 642 16.94 -12.31 -17.72
CA GLY A 642 16.87 -10.92 -18.10
C GLY A 642 18.04 -10.11 -17.54
N THR A 643 18.42 -10.30 -16.28
CA THR A 643 19.58 -9.60 -15.69
C THR A 643 20.91 -10.08 -16.27
N SER A 644 21.05 -11.39 -16.54
CA SER A 644 22.25 -11.95 -17.18
C SER A 644 22.48 -11.37 -18.56
N TRP A 645 21.45 -11.34 -19.43
CA TRP A 645 21.59 -10.70 -20.74
C TRP A 645 21.78 -9.18 -20.62
N PHE A 646 21.03 -8.54 -19.71
CA PHE A 646 21.10 -7.09 -19.57
C PHE A 646 22.48 -6.63 -19.10
N GLN A 647 23.10 -7.27 -18.12
CA GLN A 647 24.40 -6.86 -17.56
C GLN A 647 25.60 -7.50 -18.27
N HIS A 648 25.43 -8.71 -18.82
CA HIS A 648 26.48 -9.50 -19.46
C HIS A 648 26.10 -9.94 -20.88
N PRO A 649 25.80 -8.99 -21.81
CA PRO A 649 25.42 -9.34 -23.18
C PRO A 649 26.50 -10.13 -23.92
N GLU A 650 27.77 -10.01 -23.51
CA GLU A 650 28.90 -10.76 -24.06
C GLU A 650 28.77 -12.28 -23.95
N ASP A 651 27.98 -12.76 -22.97
CA ASP A 651 27.70 -14.19 -22.79
C ASP A 651 26.63 -14.71 -23.76
N TRP A 652 26.00 -13.83 -24.54
CA TRP A 652 24.82 -14.12 -25.36
C TRP A 652 25.02 -13.68 -26.81
N ALA A 653 25.19 -14.66 -27.71
CA ALA A 653 25.31 -14.38 -29.15
C ALA A 653 23.98 -13.91 -29.80
N ALA A 654 22.85 -14.09 -29.12
CA ALA A 654 21.54 -13.62 -29.54
C ALA A 654 20.66 -13.33 -28.31
N ILE A 655 19.70 -12.42 -28.46
CA ILE A 655 18.82 -12.00 -27.37
C ILE A 655 17.87 -13.14 -26.94
N PRO A 656 17.77 -13.45 -25.64
CA PRO A 656 16.90 -14.53 -25.17
C PRO A 656 15.43 -14.11 -25.10
N VAL A 657 14.54 -15.01 -25.49
CA VAL A 657 13.08 -14.90 -25.42
C VAL A 657 12.47 -16.05 -24.61
N ALA A 658 11.31 -15.80 -23.98
CA ALA A 658 10.59 -16.82 -23.22
C ALA A 658 9.90 -17.85 -24.12
N ASP A 659 9.44 -17.43 -25.30
CA ASP A 659 8.77 -18.25 -26.31
C ASP A 659 8.93 -17.60 -27.69
N GLY A 660 8.57 -18.31 -28.75
CA GLY A 660 8.70 -17.83 -30.12
C GLY A 660 8.31 -18.86 -31.18
N PRO A 661 8.41 -18.49 -32.47
CA PRO A 661 8.25 -19.40 -33.59
C PRO A 661 8.98 -20.75 -33.42
N LYS A 662 8.42 -21.81 -34.01
CA LYS A 662 9.04 -23.14 -33.97
C LYS A 662 10.43 -23.17 -34.63
N SER A 663 10.67 -22.29 -35.59
CA SER A 663 11.96 -22.13 -36.27
C SER A 663 13.06 -21.50 -35.40
N TRP A 664 12.71 -20.82 -34.30
CA TRP A 664 13.73 -20.24 -33.43
C TRP A 664 14.48 -21.32 -32.64
N GLN A 665 15.80 -21.15 -32.53
CA GLN A 665 16.66 -22.05 -31.76
C GLN A 665 16.19 -22.08 -30.31
N ARG A 666 16.12 -23.27 -29.72
CA ARG A 666 15.80 -23.48 -28.31
C ARG A 666 17.05 -23.91 -27.58
N ILE A 667 17.37 -23.22 -26.49
CA ILE A 667 18.54 -23.50 -25.67
C ILE A 667 18.15 -23.67 -24.20
N ASP A 668 18.92 -24.48 -23.49
CA ASP A 668 18.88 -24.54 -22.03
C ASP A 668 19.95 -23.62 -21.45
N VAL A 669 19.68 -23.03 -20.29
CA VAL A 669 20.62 -22.15 -19.58
C VAL A 669 20.96 -22.74 -18.22
N THR A 670 22.18 -22.49 -17.76
CA THR A 670 22.69 -22.99 -16.47
C THR A 670 23.31 -21.86 -15.68
N VAL A 671 23.26 -21.98 -14.35
CA VAL A 671 23.93 -21.02 -13.45
C VAL A 671 25.44 -21.09 -13.66
N ASP A 672 26.07 -19.93 -13.81
CA ASP A 672 27.52 -19.81 -13.77
C ASP A 672 28.01 -19.88 -12.32
N MET A 673 28.45 -21.07 -11.93
CA MET A 673 28.95 -21.34 -10.59
C MET A 673 30.20 -20.53 -10.22
N THR A 674 30.93 -19.99 -11.20
CA THR A 674 32.14 -19.18 -10.94
C THR A 674 31.81 -17.75 -10.50
N ARG A 675 30.64 -17.22 -10.89
CA ARG A 675 30.17 -15.86 -10.56
C ARG A 675 29.07 -15.83 -9.50
N ARG A 676 28.67 -16.99 -8.99
CA ARG A 676 27.65 -17.15 -7.95
C ARG A 676 28.05 -16.47 -6.63
N GLN A 677 27.09 -15.82 -5.99
CA GLN A 677 27.30 -15.13 -4.71
C GLN A 677 26.16 -15.47 -3.74
N GLY A 678 26.48 -16.21 -2.68
CA GLY A 678 25.52 -16.73 -1.69
C GLY A 678 24.72 -17.92 -2.19
N GLU A 679 24.13 -18.67 -1.25
CA GLU A 679 23.24 -19.80 -1.54
C GLU A 679 21.75 -19.39 -1.46
N PRO A 680 20.82 -20.13 -2.07
CA PRO A 680 19.40 -19.80 -2.07
C PRO A 680 18.87 -19.85 -0.64
N GLY A 681 18.32 -18.72 -0.17
CA GLY A 681 17.85 -18.56 1.21
C GLY A 681 18.86 -17.90 2.16
N ASP A 682 20.11 -17.71 1.74
CA ASP A 682 21.11 -17.02 2.55
C ASP A 682 20.98 -15.49 2.46
N SER A 683 21.20 -14.84 3.60
CA SER A 683 21.33 -13.38 3.67
C SER A 683 22.52 -12.92 2.84
N GLY A 684 22.26 -12.05 1.85
CA GLY A 684 23.30 -11.49 0.99
C GLY A 684 23.51 -12.23 -0.33
N ARG A 685 22.68 -13.24 -0.64
CA ARG A 685 22.63 -13.82 -1.98
C ARG A 685 22.43 -12.73 -3.04
N ARG A 686 23.03 -12.96 -4.22
CA ARG A 686 22.69 -12.22 -5.44
C ARG A 686 21.93 -13.11 -6.42
N VAL A 687 21.11 -12.48 -7.25
CA VAL A 687 20.49 -13.16 -8.39
C VAL A 687 21.58 -13.85 -9.20
N ASP A 688 21.33 -15.12 -9.52
CA ASP A 688 22.29 -15.96 -10.21
C ASP A 688 22.49 -15.48 -11.65
N ILE A 689 23.75 -15.47 -12.10
CA ILE A 689 24.07 -15.22 -13.50
C ILE A 689 23.93 -16.55 -14.23
N VAL A 690 23.14 -16.57 -15.29
CA VAL A 690 22.90 -17.75 -16.13
C VAL A 690 23.50 -17.55 -17.51
N ILE A 691 24.06 -18.63 -18.04
CA ILE A 691 24.70 -18.68 -19.37
C ILE A 691 24.09 -19.79 -20.22
N PRO A 692 24.15 -19.69 -21.56
CA PRO A 692 23.79 -20.80 -22.44
C PRO A 692 24.60 -22.07 -22.11
N SER A 693 23.90 -23.20 -21.91
CA SER A 693 24.56 -24.50 -21.69
C SER A 693 25.15 -25.11 -22.97
N GLN A 694 24.77 -24.54 -24.12
CA GLN A 694 25.15 -24.96 -25.45
C GLN A 694 25.41 -23.75 -26.34
N PRO A 695 26.30 -23.84 -27.35
CA PRO A 695 26.56 -22.74 -28.28
C PRO A 695 25.29 -22.27 -29.00
N ILE A 696 25.15 -20.95 -29.13
CA ILE A 696 24.10 -20.33 -29.93
C ILE A 696 24.57 -20.26 -31.38
N GLU A 697 23.77 -20.81 -32.30
CA GLU A 697 24.03 -20.67 -33.74
C GLU A 697 23.42 -19.36 -34.20
N VAL A 698 24.27 -18.40 -34.56
CA VAL A 698 23.83 -17.05 -34.92
C VAL A 698 23.17 -17.08 -36.31
N VAL A 699 21.87 -16.83 -36.34
CA VAL A 699 21.12 -16.60 -37.57
C VAL A 699 20.99 -15.10 -37.80
N ALA A 700 21.70 -14.57 -38.79
CA ALA A 700 21.60 -13.17 -39.17
C ALA A 700 20.19 -12.86 -39.67
N SER A 701 19.66 -11.70 -39.28
CA SER A 701 18.40 -11.18 -39.77
C SER A 701 18.64 -10.15 -40.86
N ASP A 702 17.79 -10.15 -41.89
CA ASP A 702 17.85 -9.13 -42.93
C ASP A 702 17.53 -7.75 -42.33
N PRO A 703 18.29 -6.69 -42.64
CA PRO A 703 18.00 -5.34 -42.18
C PRO A 703 16.59 -4.90 -42.60
N VAL A 704 15.83 -4.36 -41.65
CA VAL A 704 14.48 -3.81 -41.87
C VAL A 704 14.42 -2.38 -41.37
N GLN A 705 13.88 -1.50 -42.20
CA GLN A 705 13.62 -0.11 -41.80
C GLN A 705 12.28 -0.04 -41.08
N VAL A 706 12.32 0.48 -39.86
CA VAL A 706 11.12 0.80 -39.06
C VAL A 706 10.82 2.29 -39.24
N SER A 707 9.56 2.61 -39.51
CA SER A 707 9.08 3.99 -39.67
C SER A 707 7.72 4.18 -39.02
N ASN A 708 7.26 5.44 -38.95
CA ASN A 708 5.92 5.81 -38.45
C ASN A 708 5.59 5.22 -37.06
N VAL A 709 6.58 5.22 -36.16
CA VAL A 709 6.38 4.75 -34.79
C VAL A 709 5.46 5.74 -34.06
N VAL A 710 4.30 5.26 -33.65
CA VAL A 710 3.31 6.03 -32.87
C VAL A 710 3.07 5.30 -31.56
N LEU A 711 3.28 6.00 -30.45
CA LEU A 711 2.99 5.53 -29.10
C LEU A 711 1.72 6.22 -28.59
N ASP A 712 0.66 5.45 -28.41
CA ASP A 712 -0.58 5.86 -27.75
C ASP A 712 -0.60 5.38 -26.28
N ASP A 713 -1.53 5.86 -25.46
CA ASP A 713 -1.69 5.48 -24.04
C ASP A 713 -1.71 3.96 -23.77
N SER A 714 -2.25 3.16 -24.71
CA SER A 714 -2.38 1.71 -24.58
C SER A 714 -2.09 0.95 -25.88
N ALA A 715 -1.36 1.58 -26.81
CA ALA A 715 -1.01 0.97 -28.08
C ALA A 715 0.35 1.48 -28.58
N ILE A 716 1.02 0.67 -29.38
CA ILE A 716 2.16 1.11 -30.17
C ILE A 716 2.03 0.54 -31.58
N SER A 717 2.18 1.39 -32.58
CA SER A 717 2.13 1.00 -33.99
C SER A 717 3.32 1.53 -34.75
N PHE A 718 3.69 0.83 -35.82
CA PHE A 718 4.81 1.17 -36.68
C PHE A 718 4.65 0.47 -38.03
N SER A 719 5.38 0.96 -39.04
CA SER A 719 5.48 0.34 -40.35
C SER A 719 6.88 -0.24 -40.57
N VAL A 720 6.95 -1.35 -41.30
CA VAL A 720 8.19 -1.98 -41.76
C VAL A 720 8.22 -2.02 -43.29
N ASP A 721 9.40 -1.94 -43.88
CA ASP A 721 9.60 -2.10 -45.33
C ASP A 721 9.61 -3.57 -45.77
N LYS A 722 9.91 -4.49 -44.84
CA LYS A 722 9.95 -5.93 -45.08
C LYS A 722 9.37 -6.73 -43.91
N ILE A 723 8.65 -7.79 -44.24
CA ILE A 723 8.04 -8.73 -43.27
C ILE A 723 8.99 -9.88 -42.91
N GLY A 724 8.69 -10.60 -41.82
CA GLY A 724 9.39 -11.82 -41.43
C GLY A 724 10.63 -11.63 -40.55
N THR A 725 11.16 -10.41 -40.43
CA THR A 725 12.28 -10.09 -39.53
C THR A 725 11.78 -9.77 -38.12
N PRO A 726 12.40 -10.30 -37.06
CA PRO A 726 12.06 -9.95 -35.68
C PRO A 726 12.29 -8.45 -35.36
N ILE A 727 11.26 -7.80 -34.83
CA ILE A 727 11.30 -6.39 -34.40
C ILE A 727 11.18 -6.31 -32.88
N LEU A 728 12.16 -5.68 -32.24
CA LEU A 728 12.17 -5.37 -30.81
C LEU A 728 11.31 -4.13 -30.55
N VAL A 729 10.40 -4.25 -29.60
CA VAL A 729 9.58 -3.16 -29.08
C VAL A 729 9.97 -2.96 -27.62
N ARG A 730 10.64 -1.85 -27.34
CA ARG A 730 11.15 -1.48 -26.02
C ARG A 730 10.04 -1.01 -25.08
N MET A 731 9.05 -1.86 -24.84
CA MET A 731 7.91 -1.64 -23.95
C MET A 731 7.74 -2.88 -23.07
N SER A 732 7.47 -2.67 -21.79
CA SER A 732 7.39 -3.76 -20.83
C SER A 732 6.37 -4.82 -21.25
N TYR A 733 6.76 -6.09 -21.19
CA TYR A 733 5.88 -7.20 -21.53
C TYR A 733 4.87 -7.47 -20.41
N PHE A 734 3.63 -7.73 -20.82
CA PHE A 734 2.57 -8.28 -20.00
C PHE A 734 1.63 -9.13 -20.88
N PRO A 735 1.05 -10.23 -20.39
CA PRO A 735 0.27 -11.17 -21.22
C PRO A 735 -1.00 -10.60 -21.87
N ASN A 736 -1.42 -9.38 -21.48
CA ASN A 736 -2.60 -8.71 -22.03
C ASN A 736 -2.32 -7.96 -23.35
N TRP A 737 -1.05 -7.86 -23.75
CA TRP A 737 -0.70 -7.31 -25.06
C TRP A 737 -1.16 -8.23 -26.19
N LYS A 738 -1.78 -7.64 -27.19
CA LYS A 738 -2.24 -8.29 -28.42
C LYS A 738 -1.59 -7.61 -29.61
N VAL A 739 -1.36 -8.35 -30.68
CA VAL A 739 -0.77 -7.82 -31.91
C VAL A 739 -1.64 -8.12 -33.12
N SER A 740 -1.70 -7.17 -34.05
CA SER A 740 -2.23 -7.32 -35.41
C SER A 740 -1.12 -6.96 -36.42
N GLY A 741 -1.09 -7.64 -37.56
CA GLY A 741 -0.04 -7.46 -38.59
C GLY A 741 1.29 -8.14 -38.26
N ALA A 742 1.36 -8.94 -37.19
CA ALA A 742 2.54 -9.71 -36.80
C ALA A 742 2.16 -10.95 -35.97
N THR A 743 3.13 -11.86 -35.75
CA THR A 743 3.04 -12.91 -34.73
C THR A 743 3.74 -12.46 -33.43
N GLY A 744 3.31 -13.00 -32.29
CA GLY A 744 3.72 -12.58 -30.94
C GLY A 744 2.59 -11.88 -30.18
N PRO A 745 2.89 -10.85 -29.35
CA PRO A 745 4.22 -10.46 -28.91
C PRO A 745 4.83 -11.50 -27.96
N TYR A 746 6.13 -11.71 -28.10
CA TYR A 746 6.89 -12.63 -27.25
C TYR A 746 7.67 -11.85 -26.21
N ARG A 747 7.73 -12.35 -24.97
CA ARG A 747 8.55 -11.78 -23.89
C ARG A 747 10.03 -11.95 -24.22
N VAL A 748 10.76 -10.85 -24.36
CA VAL A 748 12.20 -10.80 -24.68
C VAL A 748 12.97 -10.10 -23.56
N ALA A 749 14.23 -10.48 -23.33
CA ALA A 749 15.04 -9.79 -22.33
C ALA A 749 15.12 -8.28 -22.63
N PRO A 750 15.15 -7.41 -21.60
CA PRO A 750 15.15 -7.77 -20.19
C PRO A 750 13.72 -8.00 -19.63
N ASN A 751 12.68 -7.35 -20.17
CA ASN A 751 11.26 -7.74 -20.01
C ASN A 751 10.44 -6.98 -21.05
N MET A 752 10.83 -7.07 -22.32
CA MET A 752 10.25 -6.30 -23.41
C MET A 752 9.49 -7.21 -24.37
N MET A 753 9.06 -6.66 -25.51
CA MET A 753 8.31 -7.40 -26.53
C MET A 753 9.13 -7.56 -27.80
N VAL A 754 9.07 -8.73 -28.42
CA VAL A 754 9.48 -8.94 -29.81
C VAL A 754 8.30 -9.45 -30.63
N VAL A 755 8.16 -8.95 -31.85
CA VAL A 755 7.13 -9.37 -32.81
C VAL A 755 7.76 -9.72 -34.15
N VAL A 756 7.10 -10.58 -34.93
CA VAL A 756 7.54 -10.90 -36.30
C VAL A 756 6.47 -10.43 -37.28
N PRO A 757 6.68 -9.33 -38.03
CA PRO A 757 5.69 -8.77 -38.93
C PRO A 757 5.26 -9.80 -39.99
N THR A 758 3.94 -9.86 -40.21
CA THR A 758 3.29 -10.61 -41.30
C THR A 758 2.62 -9.67 -42.30
N GLN A 759 2.53 -8.39 -41.95
CA GLN A 759 2.07 -7.26 -42.76
C GLN A 759 3.05 -6.09 -42.58
N LEU A 760 3.00 -5.11 -43.49
CA LEU A 760 3.87 -3.93 -43.41
C LEU A 760 3.50 -3.02 -42.24
N ASP A 761 2.22 -2.98 -41.85
CA ASP A 761 1.75 -2.20 -40.70
C ASP A 761 1.50 -3.13 -39.51
N VAL A 762 2.15 -2.83 -38.39
CA VAL A 762 2.06 -3.59 -37.15
C VAL A 762 1.44 -2.72 -36.06
N LYS A 763 0.51 -3.29 -35.29
CA LYS A 763 -0.09 -2.63 -34.13
C LYS A 763 -0.16 -3.58 -32.94
N LEU A 764 0.47 -3.18 -31.84
CA LEU A 764 0.32 -3.79 -30.53
C LEU A 764 -0.68 -2.96 -29.71
N HIS A 765 -1.58 -3.61 -28.99
CA HIS A 765 -2.51 -2.93 -28.09
C HIS A 765 -2.76 -3.74 -26.81
N PHE A 766 -2.96 -3.03 -25.70
CA PHE A 766 -3.27 -3.64 -24.41
C PHE A 766 -4.78 -3.79 -24.22
N GLY A 767 -5.23 -5.00 -23.87
CA GLY A 767 -6.66 -5.28 -23.71
C GLY A 767 -7.00 -6.42 -22.77
N TYR A 768 -8.30 -6.73 -22.65
CA TYR A 768 -8.78 -7.80 -21.78
C TYR A 768 -8.45 -9.19 -22.33
N THR A 769 -8.04 -10.08 -21.43
CA THR A 769 -7.96 -11.52 -21.65
C THR A 769 -9.32 -12.20 -21.41
N LYS A 770 -9.45 -13.48 -21.77
CA LYS A 770 -10.65 -14.28 -21.45
C LYS A 770 -10.90 -14.36 -19.94
N LEU A 771 -9.82 -14.40 -19.15
CA LEU A 771 -9.90 -14.44 -17.69
C LEU A 771 -10.43 -13.12 -17.11
N ASP A 772 -10.02 -11.98 -17.67
CA ASP A 772 -10.53 -10.68 -17.23
C ASP A 772 -12.04 -10.55 -17.50
N ILE A 773 -12.50 -11.02 -18.66
CA ILE A 773 -13.92 -11.03 -19.02
C ILE A 773 -14.70 -11.92 -18.05
N PHE A 774 -14.18 -13.12 -17.73
CA PHE A 774 -14.79 -14.02 -16.76
C PHE A 774 -14.87 -13.41 -15.36
N ALA A 775 -13.81 -12.76 -14.90
CA ALA A 775 -13.78 -12.08 -13.60
C ALA A 775 -14.81 -10.94 -13.53
N ASN A 776 -14.92 -10.13 -14.59
CA ASN A 776 -15.95 -9.10 -14.72
C ASN A 776 -17.36 -9.69 -14.67
N LEU A 777 -17.60 -10.82 -15.36
CA LEU A 777 -18.89 -11.52 -15.31
C LEU A 777 -19.26 -11.97 -13.89
N LEU A 778 -18.31 -12.52 -13.13
CA LEU A 778 -18.53 -12.88 -11.72
C LEU A 778 -18.93 -11.68 -10.87
N THR A 779 -18.32 -10.52 -11.11
CA THR A 779 -18.70 -9.27 -10.44
C THR A 779 -20.10 -8.80 -10.81
N VAL A 780 -20.48 -8.87 -12.09
CA VAL A 780 -21.86 -8.58 -12.53
C VAL A 780 -22.87 -9.50 -11.83
N ILE A 781 -22.56 -10.79 -11.68
CA ILE A 781 -23.39 -11.74 -10.93
C ILE A 781 -23.49 -11.31 -9.45
N GLY A 782 -22.38 -10.91 -8.83
CA GLY A 782 -22.35 -10.38 -7.47
C GLY A 782 -23.26 -9.16 -7.29
N ILE A 783 -23.22 -8.21 -8.22
CA ILE A 783 -24.09 -7.03 -8.25
C ILE A 783 -25.56 -7.45 -8.41
N ALA A 784 -25.87 -8.40 -9.31
CA ALA A 784 -27.23 -8.90 -9.49
C ALA A 784 -27.77 -9.56 -8.21
N ILE A 785 -26.98 -10.40 -7.54
CA ILE A 785 -27.34 -11.02 -6.25
C ILE A 785 -27.61 -9.95 -5.20
N LEU A 786 -26.74 -8.95 -5.11
CA LEU A 786 -26.88 -7.80 -4.20
C LEU A 786 -28.22 -7.11 -4.42
N LEU A 787 -28.54 -6.73 -5.66
CA LEU A 787 -29.77 -6.01 -6.03
C LEU A 787 -31.03 -6.84 -5.77
N VAL A 788 -31.06 -8.12 -6.17
CA VAL A 788 -32.22 -9.01 -5.98
C VAL A 788 -32.50 -9.20 -4.49
N ARG A 789 -31.46 -9.46 -3.68
CA ARG A 789 -31.61 -9.68 -2.24
C ARG A 789 -31.90 -8.40 -1.47
N TRP A 790 -31.44 -7.25 -1.97
CA TRP A 790 -31.82 -5.95 -1.43
C TRP A 790 -33.33 -5.69 -1.63
N ARG A 791 -33.86 -5.93 -2.84
CA ARG A 791 -35.28 -5.71 -3.18
C ARG A 791 -36.26 -6.66 -2.48
N ARG A 792 -35.88 -7.92 -2.25
CA ARG A 792 -36.74 -8.87 -1.47
C ARG A 792 -37.00 -8.39 -0.05
N ARG A 793 -36.17 -7.49 0.49
CA ARG A 793 -36.34 -6.88 1.81
C ARG A 793 -37.50 -5.89 1.85
N THR A 794 -37.76 -5.19 0.74
CA THR A 794 -38.84 -4.19 0.62
C THR A 794 -40.20 -4.84 0.36
N VAL A 795 -40.23 -6.02 -0.28
CA VAL A 795 -41.49 -6.74 -0.57
C VAL A 795 -42.04 -7.49 0.65
N VAL A 796 -41.18 -7.95 1.56
CA VAL A 796 -41.59 -8.63 2.82
C VAL A 796 -41.86 -7.65 3.97
N ALA A 797 -41.57 -6.36 3.77
CA ALA A 797 -41.83 -5.28 4.75
C ALA A 797 -43.10 -4.47 4.43
N LYS A 798 -43.85 -4.85 3.39
CA LYS A 798 -45.26 -4.51 3.19
C LYS A 798 -46.08 -5.73 3.61
#